data_AF-A0A8T1PSM5-F1
#
_entry.id   AF-A0A8T1PSM5-F1
#
_cell.length_a   1.000
_cell.length_b   1.000
_cell.length_c   1.000
_cell.angle_alpha   90.00
_cell.angle_beta   90.00
_cell.angle_gamma   90.00
#
_symmetry.space_group_name_H-M   'P 1'
#
loop_
_entity.id
_entity.type
_entity.pdbx_description
1 polymer ?
#
loop_
_entity_poly.entity_id
_entity_poly.type
_entity_poly.pdbx_seq_one_letter_code
_entity_poly.pdbx_strand_id
1 'polypeptide(L)'
;MHGRPRKDPKPEDAAASVAKAEKLRSLQSQFLSNHHNKIYTNEALEVNTKLLEVNPEYYTAWNFRKLAVEHRLSQSDSDPDSIKSIFSEELKVVESALKQNFKSYGAWHHRKWVLSKGHSSIDHEMRLLDRYQKLDPRNFHAWNYRRFVAALMNRSEVDELRYTTDMINSNFSNYSAWHNRSILLSNLLQRKVQGFFPKELVLNEEYELVHQALFTDPDDQSGWFYYLWLLDQTVKADAPLLVSSWPARDSLIILEDQCLDDRALSPFNTFHSDSGTFPLIVYFNQAVEGVNSSTISVESVLNANSELNWKPLSTNNSQTAQVWVTYLNYPKVDVHSEAYPVEVSIGHSGGIISSSGFHYSHPSRFAFKVFARPVKTPIGHGGEIISWQDGNFALYETSPEEPNPTISLDQLNSKDDNEKTSSEWRAETIANEIALFQELLSEISCKIGKLTLARLLKAHDTLLSPCANKMVYSEEVIKLYSDLRVLDPPHSQFYKDEHSLTLLQQITSTRESLLRYCFLHGDGTSSFIGNSMCLRLNNLSLSRMGSIERLLWVQMLDLSHNELRSIEGLEAMQLLSCLNLSNNKLSGFTALGPLRLLKLLKVLDISCNQIGSHSIDTTRYLCSSPLCHTEEMDWGRDETVTADVNLANYWEAFVIFRGLSLTQLDIAGNAVADEKLKSFLVKIVPTLKWLDGGELH
;
A
#
# COMPACT_ATOMS: atom_id res chain seq x y z
N MET A 1 -15.27 31.42 -1.39
CA MET A 1 -15.92 30.10 -1.23
C MET A 1 -15.98 29.67 0.23
N HIS A 2 -14.93 29.83 1.03
CA HIS A 2 -14.94 29.35 2.43
C HIS A 2 -15.39 30.42 3.45
N GLY A 3 -16.00 29.95 4.55
CA GLY A 3 -16.28 30.76 5.74
C GLY A 3 -17.29 31.91 5.57
N ARG A 4 -17.98 32.01 4.42
CA ARG A 4 -19.01 33.03 4.22
C ARG A 4 -20.28 32.61 4.96
N PRO A 5 -20.71 33.33 6.02
CA PRO A 5 -21.96 33.02 6.69
C PRO A 5 -23.09 33.18 5.68
N ARG A 6 -24.00 32.21 5.62
CA ARG A 6 -25.22 32.36 4.81
C ARG A 6 -26.08 33.42 5.50
N LYS A 7 -26.14 34.62 4.91
CA LYS A 7 -27.03 35.71 5.31
C LYS A 7 -27.88 36.05 4.09
N ASP A 8 -29.15 36.38 4.34
CA ASP A 8 -30.02 36.89 3.28
C ASP A 8 -29.43 38.21 2.76
N PRO A 9 -29.16 38.31 1.45
CA PRO A 9 -28.51 39.49 0.89
C PRO A 9 -29.44 40.70 1.01
N LYS A 10 -28.97 41.79 1.63
CA LYS A 10 -29.68 43.06 1.61
C LYS A 10 -29.54 43.72 0.23
N PRO A 11 -30.48 44.59 -0.19
CA PRO A 11 -30.36 45.34 -1.44
C PRO A 11 -29.04 46.13 -1.55
N GLU A 12 -28.54 46.66 -0.43
CA GLU A 12 -27.24 47.34 -0.33
C GLU A 12 -26.05 46.40 -0.59
N ASP A 13 -26.11 45.16 -0.12
CA ASP A 13 -25.07 44.15 -0.36
C ASP A 13 -25.00 43.76 -1.85
N ALA A 14 -26.16 43.68 -2.50
CA ALA A 14 -26.25 43.41 -3.94
C ALA A 14 -25.64 44.55 -4.75
N ALA A 15 -25.97 45.80 -4.43
CA ALA A 15 -25.39 46.99 -5.08
C ALA A 15 -23.87 47.06 -4.90
N ALA A 16 -23.37 46.82 -3.68
CA ALA A 16 -21.94 46.78 -3.39
C ALA A 16 -21.21 45.65 -4.14
N SER A 17 -21.84 44.47 -4.26
CA SER A 17 -21.30 43.34 -5.02
C SER A 17 -21.20 43.66 -6.52
N VAL A 18 -22.22 44.29 -7.11
CA VAL A 18 -22.22 44.74 -8.51
C VAL A 18 -21.10 45.76 -8.75
N ALA A 19 -21.00 46.80 -7.92
CA ALA A 19 -19.95 47.81 -8.04
C ALA A 19 -18.54 47.20 -7.93
N LYS A 20 -18.36 46.23 -7.03
CA LYS A 20 -17.10 45.48 -6.90
C LYS A 20 -16.80 44.65 -8.15
N ALA A 21 -17.81 43.98 -8.71
CA ALA A 21 -17.66 43.18 -9.92
C ALA A 21 -17.32 44.07 -11.14
N GLU A 22 -17.96 45.23 -11.28
CA GLU A 22 -17.67 46.20 -12.35
C GLU A 22 -16.24 46.71 -12.26
N LYS A 23 -15.79 47.10 -11.06
CA LYS A 23 -14.39 47.52 -10.84
C LYS A 23 -13.40 46.42 -11.21
N LEU A 24 -13.67 45.18 -10.80
CA LEU A 24 -12.81 44.03 -11.13
C LEU A 24 -12.77 43.76 -12.64
N ARG A 25 -13.93 43.78 -13.31
CA ARG A 25 -14.01 43.60 -14.78
C ARG A 25 -13.25 44.69 -15.52
N SER A 26 -13.36 45.94 -15.08
CA SER A 26 -12.60 47.06 -15.67
C SER A 26 -11.09 46.84 -15.55
N LEU A 27 -10.60 46.46 -14.37
CA LEU A 27 -9.19 46.13 -14.16
C LEU A 27 -8.75 44.94 -15.02
N GLN A 28 -9.57 43.89 -15.13
CA GLN A 28 -9.27 42.72 -15.97
C GLN A 28 -9.19 43.09 -17.45
N SER A 29 -10.12 43.87 -17.98
CA SER A 29 -10.10 44.29 -19.38
C SER A 29 -8.86 45.13 -19.72
N GLN A 30 -8.50 46.07 -18.85
CA GLN A 30 -7.29 46.89 -19.02
C GLN A 30 -6.02 46.01 -18.93
N PHE A 31 -5.95 45.13 -17.93
CA PHE A 31 -4.86 44.16 -17.79
C PHE A 31 -4.71 43.29 -19.04
N LEU A 32 -5.80 42.71 -19.54
CA LEU A 32 -5.78 41.83 -20.71
C LEU A 32 -5.29 42.60 -21.94
N SER A 33 -5.74 43.84 -22.14
CA SER A 33 -5.22 44.68 -23.24
C SER A 33 -3.71 44.88 -23.13
N ASN A 34 -3.20 45.24 -21.95
CA ASN A 34 -1.76 45.42 -21.73
C ASN A 34 -0.98 44.11 -21.94
N HIS A 35 -1.53 42.99 -21.47
CA HIS A 35 -0.94 41.66 -21.63
C HIS A 35 -0.84 41.25 -23.11
N HIS A 36 -1.91 41.36 -23.89
CA HIS A 36 -1.92 40.98 -25.31
C HIS A 36 -0.95 41.83 -26.14
N ASN A 37 -0.83 43.12 -25.81
CA ASN A 37 0.04 44.06 -26.51
C ASN A 37 1.46 44.14 -25.94
N LYS A 38 1.79 43.34 -24.91
CA LYS A 38 3.10 43.34 -24.21
C LYS A 38 3.53 44.73 -23.71
N ILE A 39 2.58 45.49 -23.16
CA ILE A 39 2.80 46.84 -22.64
C ILE A 39 3.22 46.75 -21.17
N TYR A 40 4.47 47.08 -20.85
CA TYR A 40 5.06 46.97 -19.51
C TYR A 40 5.37 48.33 -18.84
N THR A 41 4.59 49.36 -19.14
CA THR A 41 4.77 50.68 -18.53
C THR A 41 4.40 50.68 -17.04
N ASN A 42 4.81 51.71 -16.30
CA ASN A 42 4.47 51.85 -14.88
C ASN A 42 2.94 51.88 -14.66
N GLU A 43 2.18 52.49 -15.56
CA GLU A 43 0.72 52.52 -15.51
C GLU A 43 0.12 51.12 -15.70
N ALA A 44 0.69 50.33 -16.62
CA ALA A 44 0.26 48.95 -16.85
C ALA A 44 0.55 48.06 -15.63
N LEU A 45 1.70 48.25 -14.98
CA LEU A 45 2.06 47.54 -13.75
C LEU A 45 1.20 47.95 -12.57
N GLU A 46 0.83 49.22 -12.45
CA GLU A 46 -0.07 49.73 -11.42
C GLU A 46 -1.49 49.16 -11.56
N VAL A 47 -2.01 49.06 -12.79
CA VAL A 47 -3.29 48.37 -13.07
C VAL A 47 -3.21 46.90 -12.65
N ASN A 48 -2.12 46.23 -12.98
CA ASN A 48 -1.89 44.84 -12.60
C ASN A 48 -1.76 44.66 -11.08
N THR A 49 -1.06 45.57 -10.38
CA THR A 49 -0.97 45.59 -8.91
C THR A 49 -2.37 45.65 -8.29
N LYS A 50 -3.19 46.63 -8.70
CA LYS A 50 -4.58 46.77 -8.21
C LYS A 50 -5.43 45.53 -8.48
N LEU A 51 -5.22 44.86 -9.62
CA LEU A 51 -5.91 43.61 -9.93
C LEU A 51 -5.53 42.50 -8.94
N LEU A 52 -4.25 42.33 -8.65
CA LEU A 52 -3.73 41.32 -7.72
C LEU A 52 -4.06 41.62 -6.25
N GLU A 53 -4.15 42.89 -5.87
CA GLU A 53 -4.64 43.30 -4.55
C GLU A 53 -6.10 42.91 -4.32
N VAL A 54 -6.93 42.97 -5.36
CA VAL A 54 -8.34 42.57 -5.28
C VAL A 54 -8.52 41.06 -5.43
N ASN A 55 -7.74 40.45 -6.33
CA ASN A 55 -7.81 39.02 -6.65
C ASN A 55 -6.41 38.41 -6.84
N PRO A 56 -5.76 37.96 -5.76
CA PRO A 56 -4.43 37.37 -5.82
C PRO A 56 -4.42 35.95 -6.44
N GLU A 57 -5.58 35.34 -6.71
CA GLU A 57 -5.69 34.04 -7.39
C GLU A 57 -5.62 34.16 -8.93
N TYR A 58 -5.44 35.36 -9.48
CA TYR A 58 -5.37 35.57 -10.92
C TYR A 58 -3.96 35.25 -11.46
N TYR A 59 -3.68 33.95 -11.69
CA TYR A 59 -2.35 33.44 -12.08
C TYR A 59 -1.72 34.12 -13.29
N THR A 60 -2.51 34.45 -14.31
CA THR A 60 -2.02 35.15 -15.52
C THR A 60 -1.45 36.53 -15.19
N ALA A 61 -1.99 37.22 -14.18
CA ALA A 61 -1.46 38.51 -13.76
C ALA A 61 -0.09 38.38 -13.08
N TRP A 62 0.13 37.33 -12.28
CA TRP A 62 1.46 37.04 -11.72
C TRP A 62 2.48 36.71 -12.81
N ASN A 63 2.09 35.92 -13.82
CA ASN A 63 2.97 35.60 -14.95
C ASN A 63 3.32 36.85 -15.76
N PHE A 64 2.35 37.74 -15.99
CA PHE A 64 2.61 39.03 -16.63
C PHE A 64 3.65 39.86 -15.86
N ARG A 65 3.59 39.88 -14.52
CA ARG A 65 4.60 40.60 -13.72
C ARG A 65 6.01 40.02 -13.90
N LYS A 66 6.16 38.69 -13.97
CA LYS A 66 7.47 38.07 -14.23
C LYS A 66 8.04 38.51 -15.58
N LEU A 67 7.21 38.53 -16.63
CA LEU A 67 7.59 39.03 -17.96
C LEU A 67 7.96 40.52 -17.92
N ALA A 68 7.21 41.33 -17.16
CA ALA A 68 7.51 42.75 -17.01
C ALA A 68 8.83 42.99 -16.29
N VAL A 69 9.14 42.21 -15.26
CA VAL A 69 10.45 42.25 -14.57
C VAL A 69 11.57 41.89 -15.54
N GLU A 70 11.43 40.80 -16.30
CA GLU A 70 12.42 40.41 -17.31
C GLU A 70 12.65 41.51 -18.35
N HIS A 71 11.57 42.14 -18.82
CA HIS A 71 11.65 43.28 -19.73
C HIS A 71 12.38 44.47 -19.12
N ARG A 72 12.04 44.86 -17.88
CA ARG A 72 12.71 45.97 -17.17
C ARG A 72 14.18 45.71 -16.90
N LEU A 73 14.56 44.46 -16.61
CA LEU A 73 15.96 44.06 -16.44
C LEU A 73 16.73 44.12 -17.77
N SER A 74 16.09 43.77 -18.89
CA SER A 74 16.72 43.90 -20.22
C SER A 74 16.98 45.34 -20.65
N GLN A 75 16.26 46.30 -20.06
CA GLN A 75 16.38 47.73 -20.36
C GLN A 75 17.23 48.51 -19.35
N SER A 76 17.58 47.92 -18.20
CA SER A 76 18.44 48.60 -17.22
C SER A 76 19.92 48.42 -17.59
N ASP A 77 20.73 49.44 -17.32
CA ASP A 77 22.19 49.44 -17.60
C ASP A 77 22.99 48.48 -16.68
N SER A 78 22.39 47.39 -16.20
CA SER A 78 22.97 46.46 -15.22
C SER A 78 23.33 47.08 -13.87
N ASP A 79 22.81 48.27 -13.55
CA ASP A 79 23.00 48.92 -12.25
C ASP A 79 22.41 48.06 -11.10
N PRO A 80 23.22 47.60 -10.13
CA PRO A 80 22.77 46.73 -9.05
C PRO A 80 21.64 47.32 -8.20
N ASP A 81 21.62 48.65 -7.99
CA ASP A 81 20.61 49.29 -7.15
C ASP A 81 19.26 49.41 -7.85
N SER A 82 19.26 49.69 -9.16
CA SER A 82 18.07 49.60 -10.00
C SER A 82 17.47 48.18 -10.00
N ILE A 83 18.31 47.14 -10.12
CA ILE A 83 17.86 45.73 -10.07
C ILE A 83 17.22 45.41 -8.71
N LYS A 84 17.86 45.80 -7.59
CA LYS A 84 17.30 45.62 -6.24
C LYS A 84 15.97 46.34 -6.06
N SER A 85 15.83 47.54 -6.63
CA SER A 85 14.61 48.33 -6.58
C SER A 85 13.43 47.61 -7.25
N ILE A 86 13.64 47.02 -8.44
CA ILE A 86 12.63 46.25 -9.17
C ILE A 86 12.10 45.09 -8.32
N PHE A 87 13.00 44.28 -7.75
CA PHE A 87 12.57 43.15 -6.92
C PHE A 87 11.94 43.58 -5.59
N SER A 88 12.39 44.70 -5.01
CA SER A 88 11.78 45.28 -3.81
C SER A 88 10.34 45.73 -4.06
N GLU A 89 10.05 46.27 -5.26
CA GLU A 89 8.70 46.61 -5.70
C GLU A 89 7.81 45.36 -5.78
N GLU A 90 8.30 44.28 -6.38
CA GLU A 90 7.56 43.01 -6.47
C GLU A 90 7.23 42.42 -5.08
N LEU A 91 8.14 42.51 -4.12
CA LEU A 91 7.88 42.05 -2.75
C LEU A 91 6.76 42.85 -2.07
N LYS A 92 6.61 44.16 -2.38
CA LYS A 92 5.50 44.99 -1.89
C LYS A 92 4.16 44.57 -2.50
N VAL A 93 4.14 44.26 -3.80
CA VAL A 93 2.94 43.75 -4.47
C VAL A 93 2.48 42.43 -3.85
N VAL A 94 3.43 41.52 -3.60
CA VAL A 94 3.15 40.27 -2.89
C VAL A 94 2.63 40.53 -1.48
N GLU A 95 3.23 41.46 -0.73
CA GLU A 95 2.77 41.78 0.62
C GLU A 95 1.32 42.30 0.62
N SER A 96 0.97 43.16 -0.34
CA SER A 96 -0.40 43.66 -0.50
C SER A 96 -1.38 42.52 -0.84
N ALA A 97 -1.00 41.64 -1.77
CA ALA A 97 -1.77 40.45 -2.13
C ALA A 97 -1.98 39.49 -0.94
N LEU A 98 -0.94 39.24 -0.12
CA LEU A 98 -1.03 38.37 1.05
C LEU A 98 -1.84 38.99 2.20
N LYS A 99 -1.91 40.32 2.30
CA LYS A 99 -2.85 40.99 3.22
C LYS A 99 -4.30 40.70 2.84
N GLN A 100 -4.60 40.64 1.54
CA GLN A 100 -5.93 40.29 1.04
C GLN A 100 -6.23 38.79 1.22
N ASN A 101 -5.29 37.92 0.85
CA ASN A 101 -5.43 36.48 1.01
C ASN A 101 -4.07 35.84 1.35
N PHE A 102 -3.83 35.62 2.64
CA PHE A 102 -2.59 35.00 3.13
C PHE A 102 -2.48 33.50 2.79
N LYS A 103 -3.50 32.91 2.15
CA LYS A 103 -3.52 31.54 1.60
C LYS A 103 -3.45 31.52 0.07
N SER A 104 -2.97 32.60 -0.55
CA SER A 104 -2.86 32.67 -2.00
C SER A 104 -1.67 31.90 -2.54
N TYR A 105 -1.92 30.89 -3.38
CA TYR A 105 -0.87 30.14 -4.06
C TYR A 105 -0.02 31.04 -4.96
N GLY A 106 -0.67 31.89 -5.75
CA GLY A 106 0.00 32.81 -6.68
C GLY A 106 0.97 33.74 -5.96
N ALA A 107 0.53 34.37 -4.87
CA ALA A 107 1.35 35.31 -4.11
C ALA A 107 2.57 34.64 -3.45
N TRP A 108 2.39 33.52 -2.76
CA TRP A 108 3.51 32.78 -2.14
C TRP A 108 4.49 32.25 -3.19
N HIS A 109 3.99 31.74 -4.32
CA HIS A 109 4.84 31.28 -5.41
C HIS A 109 5.64 32.43 -6.04
N HIS A 110 5.01 33.58 -6.28
CA HIS A 110 5.70 34.77 -6.80
C HIS A 110 6.77 35.26 -5.85
N ARG A 111 6.52 35.25 -4.53
CA ARG A 111 7.54 35.59 -3.52
C ARG A 111 8.78 34.70 -3.60
N LYS A 112 8.58 33.37 -3.68
CA LYS A 112 9.68 32.41 -3.86
C LYS A 112 10.46 32.69 -5.15
N TRP A 113 9.75 32.97 -6.24
CA TRP A 113 10.38 33.33 -7.51
C TRP A 113 11.24 34.59 -7.38
N VAL A 114 10.74 35.65 -6.74
CA VAL A 114 11.52 36.88 -6.49
C VAL A 114 12.79 36.58 -5.70
N LEU A 115 12.69 35.87 -4.57
CA LEU A 115 13.86 35.53 -3.75
C LEU A 115 14.87 34.63 -4.49
N SER A 116 14.40 33.71 -5.32
CA SER A 116 15.27 32.83 -6.11
C SER A 116 16.17 33.56 -7.11
N LYS A 117 15.86 34.83 -7.42
CA LYS A 117 16.71 35.67 -8.28
C LYS A 117 17.95 36.22 -7.57
N GLY A 118 18.04 36.10 -6.24
CA GLY A 118 19.26 36.45 -5.48
C GLY A 118 19.53 37.94 -5.29
N HIS A 119 18.57 38.82 -5.64
CA HIS A 119 18.72 40.27 -5.53
C HIS A 119 17.96 40.91 -4.36
N SER A 120 17.30 40.11 -3.52
CA SER A 120 16.51 40.59 -2.37
C SER A 120 17.12 40.12 -1.05
N SER A 121 17.05 40.96 0.00
CA SER A 121 17.42 40.55 1.35
C SER A 121 16.44 39.50 1.88
N ILE A 122 16.99 38.47 2.54
CA ILE A 122 16.23 37.42 3.20
C ILE A 122 16.05 37.68 4.72
N ASP A 123 16.66 38.73 5.26
CA ASP A 123 16.71 39.03 6.71
C ASP A 123 15.32 39.32 7.32
N HIS A 124 14.37 39.70 6.47
CA HIS A 124 13.01 40.07 6.84
C HIS A 124 12.03 38.89 6.76
N GLU A 125 12.41 37.81 6.09
CA GLU A 125 11.50 36.71 5.75
C GLU A 125 11.14 35.87 6.98
N MET A 126 12.09 35.64 7.89
CA MET A 126 11.79 34.91 9.13
C MET A 126 10.82 35.71 10.03
N ARG A 127 11.01 37.03 10.14
CA ARG A 127 10.06 37.90 10.87
C ARG A 127 8.67 37.91 10.22
N LEU A 128 8.60 37.84 8.89
CA LEU A 128 7.34 37.73 8.15
C LEU A 128 6.64 36.40 8.47
N LEU A 129 7.39 35.30 8.43
CA LEU A 129 6.91 33.97 8.74
C LEU A 129 6.38 33.87 10.17
N ASP A 130 7.12 34.39 11.16
CA ASP A 130 6.68 34.40 12.56
C ASP A 130 5.34 35.14 12.73
N ARG A 131 5.11 36.23 11.98
CA ARG A 131 3.81 36.93 12.01
C ARG A 131 2.69 36.08 11.43
N TYR A 132 2.89 35.45 10.27
CA TYR A 132 1.85 34.61 9.66
C TYR A 132 1.58 33.34 10.46
N GLN A 133 2.60 32.73 11.06
CA GLN A 133 2.48 31.53 11.88
C GLN A 133 1.83 31.82 13.24
N LYS A 134 2.01 33.02 13.80
CA LYS A 134 1.23 33.46 14.98
C LYS A 134 -0.25 33.72 14.64
N LEU A 135 -0.54 34.23 13.45
CA LEU A 135 -1.92 34.49 13.00
C LEU A 135 -2.68 33.22 12.62
N ASP A 136 -2.03 32.31 11.91
CA ASP A 136 -2.56 30.99 11.55
C ASP A 136 -1.44 29.95 11.64
N PRO A 137 -1.27 29.29 12.80
CA PRO A 137 -0.20 28.31 13.01
C PRO A 137 -0.31 27.08 12.11
N ARG A 138 -1.48 26.86 11.48
CA ARG A 138 -1.77 25.75 10.56
C ARG A 138 -1.69 26.16 9.09
N ASN A 139 -1.22 27.38 8.80
CA ASN A 139 -1.05 27.83 7.42
C ASN A 139 0.09 27.07 6.73
N PHE A 140 -0.26 26.00 6.00
CA PHE A 140 0.71 25.17 5.30
C PHE A 140 1.52 25.94 4.24
N HIS A 141 0.98 27.03 3.67
CA HIS A 141 1.76 27.87 2.74
C HIS A 141 2.93 28.55 3.44
N ALA A 142 2.70 29.06 4.66
CA ALA A 142 3.75 29.67 5.47
C ALA A 142 4.78 28.62 5.90
N TRP A 143 4.37 27.43 6.30
CA TRP A 143 5.31 26.32 6.60
C TRP A 143 6.14 25.90 5.37
N ASN A 144 5.51 25.77 4.21
CA ASN A 144 6.20 25.46 2.95
C ASN A 144 7.20 26.57 2.58
N TYR A 145 6.80 27.83 2.75
CA TYR A 145 7.66 28.98 2.50
C TYR A 145 8.82 29.04 3.50
N ARG A 146 8.58 28.71 4.77
CA ARG A 146 9.62 28.63 5.80
C ARG A 146 10.69 27.62 5.45
N ARG A 147 10.34 26.42 5.00
CA ARG A 147 11.33 25.42 4.56
C ARG A 147 12.20 25.94 3.41
N PHE A 148 11.59 26.63 2.45
CA PHE A 148 12.31 27.29 1.35
C PHE A 148 13.28 28.38 1.86
N VAL A 149 12.82 29.28 2.73
CA VAL A 149 13.65 30.36 3.30
C VAL A 149 14.76 29.81 4.19
N ALA A 150 14.47 28.82 5.04
CA ALA A 150 15.46 28.16 5.90
C ALA A 150 16.58 27.53 5.07
N ALA A 151 16.25 26.88 3.95
CA ALA A 151 17.22 26.35 3.00
C ALA A 151 18.07 27.47 2.35
N LEU A 152 17.45 28.56 1.89
CA LEU A 152 18.18 29.72 1.34
C LEU A 152 19.14 30.37 2.37
N MET A 153 18.76 30.36 3.63
CA MET A 153 19.55 30.91 4.74
C MET A 153 20.60 29.91 5.28
N ASN A 154 20.67 28.68 4.75
CA ASN A 154 21.47 27.59 5.31
C ASN A 154 21.26 27.40 6.83
N ARG A 155 20.00 27.52 7.30
CA ARG A 155 19.70 27.27 8.72
C ARG A 155 19.90 25.80 9.04
N SER A 156 20.40 25.53 10.24
CA SER A 156 20.55 24.16 10.71
C SER A 156 19.18 23.51 10.94
N GLU A 157 19.08 22.21 10.68
CA GLU A 157 17.86 21.44 10.99
C GLU A 157 17.59 21.41 12.49
N VAL A 158 18.62 21.52 13.33
CA VAL A 158 18.51 21.64 14.79
C VAL A 158 17.78 22.93 15.19
N ASP A 159 18.07 24.06 14.52
CA ASP A 159 17.36 25.32 14.77
C ASP A 159 15.89 25.23 14.37
N GLU A 160 15.58 24.52 13.29
CA GLU A 160 14.20 24.31 12.85
C GLU A 160 13.47 23.29 13.75
N LEU A 161 14.16 22.28 14.29
CA LEU A 161 13.61 21.42 15.34
C LEU A 161 13.25 22.21 16.59
N ARG A 162 14.13 23.09 17.07
CA ARG A 162 13.82 23.98 18.20
C ARG A 162 12.58 24.84 17.90
N TYR A 163 12.47 25.36 16.68
CA TYR A 163 11.28 26.11 16.28
C TYR A 163 10.01 25.26 16.31
N THR A 164 10.05 24.00 15.87
CA THR A 164 8.89 23.09 16.01
C THR A 164 8.54 22.86 17.48
N THR A 165 9.53 22.70 18.38
CA THR A 165 9.31 22.59 19.83
C THR A 165 8.61 23.83 20.37
N ASP A 166 9.07 25.03 20.02
CA ASP A 166 8.45 26.28 20.46
C ASP A 166 6.98 26.38 20.01
N MET A 167 6.70 25.96 18.77
CA MET A 167 5.35 25.97 18.21
C MET A 167 4.43 24.93 18.87
N ILE A 168 4.96 23.76 19.25
CA ILE A 168 4.24 22.70 19.98
C ILE A 168 3.95 23.17 21.41
N ASN A 169 4.94 23.71 22.11
CA ASN A 169 4.77 24.21 23.48
C ASN A 169 3.77 25.37 23.55
N SER A 170 3.70 26.20 22.50
CA SER A 170 2.69 27.24 22.40
C SER A 170 1.29 26.71 22.09
N ASN A 171 1.18 25.59 21.38
CA ASN A 171 -0.09 24.96 20.99
C ASN A 171 0.16 23.51 20.54
N PHE A 172 -0.06 22.56 21.45
CA PHE A 172 0.18 21.14 21.18
C PHE A 172 -0.77 20.57 20.10
N SER A 173 -1.91 21.22 19.82
CA SER A 173 -2.81 20.88 18.70
C SER A 173 -2.29 21.32 17.33
N ASN A 174 -1.05 21.80 17.22
CA ASN A 174 -0.47 22.23 15.96
C ASN A 174 0.09 21.06 15.15
N TYR A 175 -0.78 20.38 14.40
CA TYR A 175 -0.39 19.32 13.47
C TYR A 175 0.76 19.70 12.52
N SER A 176 0.81 20.95 12.05
CA SER A 176 1.88 21.38 11.14
C SER A 176 3.25 21.37 11.81
N ALA A 177 3.34 21.70 13.10
CA ALA A 177 4.59 21.65 13.84
C ALA A 177 5.06 20.20 14.04
N TRP A 178 4.17 19.30 14.49
CA TRP A 178 4.44 17.86 14.62
C TRP A 178 4.88 17.22 13.30
N HIS A 179 4.18 17.52 12.21
CA HIS A 179 4.53 17.01 10.89
C HIS A 179 5.92 17.52 10.42
N ASN A 180 6.23 18.80 10.60
CA ASN A 180 7.56 19.29 10.23
C ASN A 180 8.65 18.65 11.11
N ARG A 181 8.37 18.42 12.40
CA ARG A 181 9.28 17.75 13.33
C ARG A 181 9.60 16.33 12.87
N SER A 182 8.58 15.53 12.49
CA SER A 182 8.80 14.15 12.03
C SER A 182 9.62 14.08 10.74
N ILE A 183 9.43 15.01 9.80
CA ILE A 183 10.23 15.10 8.57
C ILE A 183 11.70 15.45 8.89
N LEU A 184 11.93 16.44 9.75
CA LEU A 184 13.30 16.84 10.15
C LEU A 184 14.02 15.69 10.86
N LEU A 185 13.37 15.05 11.83
CA LEU A 185 13.97 13.92 12.55
C LEU A 185 14.22 12.73 11.64
N SER A 186 13.29 12.38 10.74
CA SER A 186 13.48 11.29 9.78
C SER A 186 14.76 11.50 8.95
N ASN A 187 14.99 12.73 8.46
CA ASN A 187 16.20 13.06 7.70
C ASN A 187 17.48 13.01 8.54
N LEU A 188 17.42 13.46 9.80
CA LEU A 188 18.56 13.48 10.72
C LEU A 188 18.97 12.06 11.15
N LEU A 189 17.99 11.22 11.48
CA LEU A 189 18.16 9.82 11.84
C LEU A 189 18.72 9.02 10.65
N GLN A 190 18.16 9.21 9.44
CA GLN A 190 18.61 8.52 8.24
C GLN A 190 20.09 8.83 7.90
N ARG A 191 20.51 10.09 8.07
CA ARG A 191 21.90 10.52 7.85
C ARG A 191 22.83 10.23 9.03
N LYS A 192 22.32 9.68 10.14
CA LYS A 192 23.07 9.38 11.37
C LYS A 192 23.91 10.57 11.85
N VAL A 193 23.31 11.77 11.83
CA VAL A 193 23.99 13.00 12.24
C VAL A 193 24.39 12.91 13.73
N GLN A 194 25.56 13.43 14.09
CA GLN A 194 26.04 13.45 15.48
C GLN A 194 25.00 14.08 16.42
N GLY A 195 24.70 13.41 17.53
CA GLY A 195 23.67 13.82 18.49
C GLY A 195 22.26 13.30 18.18
N PHE A 196 22.04 12.73 16.99
CA PHE A 196 20.80 12.04 16.61
C PHE A 196 21.00 10.54 16.41
N PHE A 197 22.10 10.00 16.94
CA PHE A 197 22.43 8.59 16.92
C PHE A 197 23.08 8.20 18.26
N PRO A 198 22.73 7.06 18.88
CA PRO A 198 21.77 6.05 18.44
C PRO A 198 20.32 6.56 18.42
N LYS A 199 19.48 5.97 17.56
CA LYS A 199 18.10 6.41 17.29
C LYS A 199 17.22 6.30 18.54
N GLU A 200 17.47 5.28 19.35
CA GLU A 200 16.75 4.92 20.57
C GLU A 200 16.74 6.08 21.60
N LEU A 201 17.86 6.79 21.77
CA LEU A 201 17.94 7.93 22.68
C LEU A 201 17.06 9.09 22.24
N VAL A 202 17.05 9.38 20.94
CA VAL A 202 16.21 10.44 20.35
C VAL A 202 14.74 10.07 20.50
N LEU A 203 14.37 8.82 20.19
CA LEU A 203 12.98 8.39 20.28
C LEU A 203 12.44 8.45 21.71
N ASN A 204 13.23 8.10 22.73
CA ASN A 204 12.82 8.23 24.12
C ASN A 204 12.43 9.67 24.47
N GLU A 205 13.24 10.67 24.09
CA GLU A 205 12.91 12.09 24.32
C GLU A 205 11.64 12.52 23.58
N GLU A 206 11.39 11.97 22.39
CA GLU A 206 10.20 12.28 21.60
C GLU A 206 8.93 11.61 22.14
N TYR A 207 9.04 10.42 22.74
CA TYR A 207 7.94 9.78 23.47
C TYR A 207 7.49 10.65 24.65
N GLU A 208 8.43 11.10 25.48
CA GLU A 208 8.15 12.00 26.61
C GLU A 208 7.47 13.30 26.15
N LEU A 209 7.96 13.90 25.04
CA LEU A 209 7.39 15.10 24.47
C LEU A 209 5.94 14.88 23.99
N VAL A 210 5.67 13.79 23.28
CA VAL A 210 4.33 13.54 22.73
C VAL A 210 3.35 13.16 23.84
N HIS A 211 3.77 12.40 24.86
CA HIS A 211 2.93 12.03 26.00
C HIS A 211 2.34 13.25 26.71
N GLN A 212 3.12 14.32 26.86
CA GLN A 212 2.62 15.58 27.41
C GLN A 212 1.42 16.12 26.64
N ALA A 213 1.41 16.00 25.30
CA ALA A 213 0.27 16.41 24.48
C ALA A 213 -0.90 15.42 24.61
N LEU A 214 -0.63 14.12 24.49
CA LEU A 214 -1.67 13.07 24.49
C LEU A 214 -2.45 13.00 25.81
N PHE A 215 -1.76 13.15 26.94
CA PHE A 215 -2.39 13.06 28.26
C PHE A 215 -2.99 14.39 28.73
N THR A 216 -2.63 15.51 28.09
CA THR A 216 -3.28 16.80 28.34
C THR A 216 -4.65 16.88 27.64
N ASP A 217 -4.74 16.44 26.38
CA ASP A 217 -6.00 16.37 25.64
C ASP A 217 -6.03 15.11 24.75
N PRO A 218 -6.58 13.99 25.26
CA PRO A 218 -6.65 12.74 24.52
C PRO A 218 -7.49 12.79 23.25
N ASP A 219 -8.33 13.82 23.05
CA ASP A 219 -9.14 13.96 21.83
C ASP A 219 -8.40 14.75 20.72
N ASP A 220 -7.28 15.41 21.03
CA ASP A 220 -6.45 16.10 20.03
C ASP A 220 -5.68 15.12 19.15
N GLN A 221 -6.05 15.05 17.87
CA GLN A 221 -5.45 14.12 16.90
C GLN A 221 -3.98 14.40 16.57
N SER A 222 -3.47 15.61 16.80
CA SER A 222 -2.17 16.03 16.27
C SER A 222 -1.02 15.26 16.89
N GLY A 223 -1.04 15.14 18.23
CA GLY A 223 -0.07 14.33 18.96
C GLY A 223 -0.16 12.86 18.57
N TRP A 224 -1.37 12.31 18.36
CA TRP A 224 -1.56 10.91 17.99
C TRP A 224 -0.99 10.55 16.62
N PHE A 225 -1.07 11.46 15.64
CA PHE A 225 -0.42 11.24 14.35
C PHE A 225 1.10 11.24 14.46
N TYR A 226 1.67 12.07 15.35
CA TYR A 226 3.09 12.05 15.64
C TYR A 226 3.51 10.77 16.39
N TYR A 227 2.69 10.34 17.35
CA TYR A 227 2.84 9.06 18.04
C TYR A 227 2.84 7.88 17.08
N LEU A 228 1.95 7.89 16.08
CA LEU A 228 1.91 6.86 15.06
C LEU A 228 3.22 6.81 14.25
N TRP A 229 3.82 7.98 13.96
CA TRP A 229 5.16 8.03 13.36
C TRP A 229 6.23 7.47 14.31
N LEU A 230 6.21 7.80 15.61
CA LEU A 230 7.14 7.24 16.59
C LEU A 230 7.04 5.71 16.66
N LEU A 231 5.81 5.18 16.75
CA LEU A 231 5.57 3.74 16.73
C LEU A 231 6.13 3.08 15.46
N ASP A 232 5.96 3.72 14.31
CA ASP A 232 6.53 3.25 13.04
C ASP A 232 8.07 3.23 13.09
N GLN A 233 8.68 4.28 13.65
CA GLN A 233 10.13 4.37 13.84
C GLN A 233 10.67 3.32 14.82
N THR A 234 9.87 2.92 15.82
CA THR A 234 10.24 1.91 16.83
C THR A 234 10.11 0.49 16.28
N VAL A 235 9.04 0.19 15.53
CA VAL A 235 8.70 -1.20 15.16
C VAL A 235 9.33 -1.62 13.84
N LYS A 236 9.46 -0.73 12.85
CA LYS A 236 9.97 -1.12 11.52
C LYS A 236 11.46 -1.50 11.58
N ALA A 237 11.77 -2.64 10.96
CA ALA A 237 13.15 -2.97 10.60
C ALA A 237 13.58 -2.08 9.41
N ASP A 238 14.78 -1.51 9.51
CA ASP A 238 15.34 -0.69 8.44
C ASP A 238 15.64 -1.56 7.20
N ALA A 239 16.30 -2.70 7.39
CA ALA A 239 16.66 -3.62 6.30
C ALA A 239 15.49 -4.52 5.89
N PRO A 240 15.31 -4.80 4.57
CA PRO A 240 14.34 -5.79 4.11
C PRO A 240 14.73 -7.19 4.58
N LEU A 241 13.73 -8.01 4.92
CA LEU A 241 13.89 -9.40 5.37
C LEU A 241 13.11 -10.35 4.47
N LEU A 242 13.65 -11.54 4.28
CA LEU A 242 12.97 -12.64 3.59
C LEU A 242 12.11 -13.41 4.61
N VAL A 243 10.80 -13.16 4.60
CA VAL A 243 9.89 -13.72 5.60
C VAL A 243 9.40 -15.12 5.25
N SER A 244 9.26 -15.43 3.95
CA SER A 244 8.71 -16.71 3.49
C SER A 244 9.11 -17.05 2.05
N SER A 245 9.01 -18.32 1.72
CA SER A 245 9.21 -18.85 0.37
C SER A 245 8.31 -20.05 0.13
N TRP A 246 8.01 -20.29 -1.14
CA TRP A 246 7.51 -21.58 -1.59
C TRP A 246 8.37 -22.07 -2.74
N PRO A 247 8.94 -23.29 -2.70
CA PRO A 247 8.91 -24.24 -1.60
C PRO A 247 9.50 -23.73 -0.28
N ALA A 248 9.04 -24.29 0.84
CA ALA A 248 9.54 -23.95 2.18
C ALA A 248 10.91 -24.59 2.45
N ARG A 249 11.64 -24.05 3.43
CA ARG A 249 12.93 -24.61 3.85
C ARG A 249 12.78 -26.05 4.37
N ASP A 250 13.73 -26.90 3.99
CA ASP A 250 13.82 -28.32 4.37
C ASP A 250 12.58 -29.14 3.98
N SER A 251 11.74 -28.62 3.08
CA SER A 251 10.58 -29.31 2.55
C SER A 251 10.97 -30.33 1.48
N LEU A 252 10.13 -31.36 1.32
CA LEU A 252 10.19 -32.31 0.23
C LEU A 252 8.98 -32.07 -0.67
N ILE A 253 9.18 -31.52 -1.85
CA ILE A 253 8.13 -31.32 -2.84
C ILE A 253 7.98 -32.58 -3.69
N ILE A 254 6.75 -33.04 -3.83
CA ILE A 254 6.41 -34.20 -4.64
C ILE A 254 5.71 -33.70 -5.90
N LEU A 255 6.33 -33.94 -7.04
CA LEU A 255 5.80 -33.60 -8.36
C LEU A 255 5.12 -34.82 -8.95
N GLU A 256 3.83 -34.68 -9.24
CA GLU A 256 3.00 -35.75 -9.82
C GLU A 256 2.37 -35.27 -11.13
N ASP A 257 2.55 -36.07 -12.19
CA ASP A 257 2.01 -35.80 -13.53
C ASP A 257 0.53 -36.23 -13.65
N GLN A 258 0.05 -37.14 -12.78
CA GLN A 258 -1.35 -37.59 -12.69
C GLN A 258 -1.72 -38.02 -11.26
N CYS A 259 -2.99 -37.85 -10.88
CA CYS A 259 -3.53 -38.20 -9.56
C CYS A 259 -3.48 -39.71 -9.33
N LEU A 260 -2.72 -40.16 -8.32
CA LEU A 260 -2.70 -41.56 -7.86
C LEU A 260 -3.28 -41.65 -6.44
N ASP A 261 -4.08 -42.69 -6.21
CA ASP A 261 -4.81 -43.04 -4.97
C ASP A 261 -3.90 -43.43 -3.77
N ASP A 262 -2.75 -42.80 -3.58
CA ASP A 262 -1.83 -43.13 -2.49
C ASP A 262 -2.05 -42.21 -1.28
N ARG A 263 -2.86 -42.68 -0.32
CA ARG A 263 -3.18 -42.06 0.99
C ARG A 263 -1.99 -41.80 1.92
N ALA A 264 -0.76 -42.02 1.45
CA ALA A 264 0.46 -42.01 2.27
C ALA A 264 1.30 -40.73 2.13
N LEU A 265 0.83 -39.73 1.38
CA LEU A 265 1.57 -38.49 1.12
C LEU A 265 1.01 -37.28 1.86
N SER A 266 1.91 -36.42 2.32
CA SER A 266 1.52 -35.18 2.98
C SER A 266 0.94 -34.19 1.95
N PRO A 267 -0.32 -33.76 2.10
CA PRO A 267 -0.98 -32.90 1.12
C PRO A 267 -0.37 -31.51 1.01
N PHE A 268 0.44 -31.07 1.98
CA PHE A 268 1.09 -29.75 1.94
C PHE A 268 2.26 -29.68 0.95
N ASN A 269 2.75 -30.84 0.52
CA ASN A 269 4.00 -30.99 -0.22
C ASN A 269 3.82 -31.47 -1.66
N THR A 270 2.61 -31.89 -2.03
CA THR A 270 2.31 -32.37 -3.38
C THR A 270 1.93 -31.21 -4.29
N PHE A 271 2.56 -31.15 -5.45
CA PHE A 271 2.27 -30.15 -6.48
C PHE A 271 2.07 -30.82 -7.84
N HIS A 272 1.01 -30.41 -8.52
CA HIS A 272 0.63 -30.93 -9.83
C HIS A 272 0.73 -29.83 -10.88
N SER A 273 1.35 -30.15 -12.01
CA SER A 273 1.51 -29.21 -13.11
C SER A 273 1.65 -29.92 -14.45
N ASP A 274 0.74 -29.60 -15.37
CA ASP A 274 0.80 -30.10 -16.76
C ASP A 274 1.93 -29.44 -17.57
N SER A 275 2.51 -28.34 -17.04
CA SER A 275 3.44 -27.47 -17.76
C SER A 275 4.89 -27.97 -17.75
N GLY A 276 5.24 -28.96 -16.93
CA GLY A 276 6.63 -29.37 -16.73
C GLY A 276 7.47 -28.35 -15.92
N THR A 277 6.81 -27.36 -15.29
CA THR A 277 7.45 -26.37 -14.43
C THR A 277 6.68 -26.18 -13.12
N PHE A 278 7.35 -25.70 -12.09
CA PHE A 278 6.73 -25.30 -10.81
C PHE A 278 7.31 -23.95 -10.34
N PRO A 279 6.53 -23.14 -9.59
CA PRO A 279 7.01 -21.83 -9.16
C PRO A 279 8.03 -21.92 -8.02
N LEU A 280 8.97 -20.99 -7.99
CA LEU A 280 9.78 -20.63 -6.84
C LEU A 280 9.39 -19.20 -6.45
N ILE A 281 8.76 -19.05 -5.29
CA ILE A 281 8.21 -17.80 -4.76
C ILE A 281 9.09 -17.35 -3.59
N VAL A 282 9.48 -16.07 -3.58
CA VAL A 282 10.14 -15.42 -2.44
C VAL A 282 9.31 -14.24 -1.98
N TYR A 283 9.15 -14.12 -0.66
CA TYR A 283 8.30 -13.11 -0.03
C TYR A 283 9.14 -12.28 0.95
N PHE A 284 9.17 -10.96 0.73
CA PHE A 284 9.85 -10.00 1.60
C PHE A 284 8.86 -9.27 2.51
N ASN A 285 9.28 -8.87 3.72
CA ASN A 285 8.45 -8.08 4.63
C ASN A 285 8.06 -6.70 4.05
N GLN A 286 8.84 -6.18 3.11
CA GLN A 286 8.63 -4.90 2.44
C GLN A 286 8.95 -5.00 0.95
N ALA A 287 8.43 -4.07 0.15
CA ALA A 287 8.67 -4.07 -1.29
C ALA A 287 10.15 -3.80 -1.59
N VAL A 288 10.74 -4.63 -2.46
CA VAL A 288 12.14 -4.53 -2.89
C VAL A 288 12.25 -4.45 -4.41
N GLU A 289 13.32 -3.82 -4.89
CA GLU A 289 13.79 -3.88 -6.28
C GLU A 289 15.10 -4.65 -6.39
N GLY A 290 15.58 -4.89 -7.62
CA GLY A 290 16.87 -5.52 -7.87
C GLY A 290 16.90 -7.05 -7.76
N VAL A 291 15.74 -7.70 -7.65
CA VAL A 291 15.62 -9.16 -7.64
C VAL A 291 15.78 -9.72 -9.07
N ASN A 292 16.87 -10.45 -9.31
CA ASN A 292 17.17 -11.11 -10.58
C ASN A 292 18.21 -12.25 -10.38
N SER A 293 18.61 -12.91 -11.47
CA SER A 293 19.57 -14.03 -11.44
C SER A 293 20.97 -13.66 -10.90
N SER A 294 21.34 -12.37 -10.84
CA SER A 294 22.61 -11.94 -10.23
C SER A 294 22.51 -11.80 -8.71
N THR A 295 21.33 -11.47 -8.17
CA THR A 295 21.11 -11.23 -6.72
C THR A 295 20.51 -12.45 -6.01
N ILE A 296 19.86 -13.36 -6.74
CA ILE A 296 19.39 -14.66 -6.25
C ILE A 296 19.95 -15.78 -7.12
N SER A 297 20.73 -16.68 -6.53
CA SER A 297 21.23 -17.88 -7.18
C SER A 297 20.41 -19.10 -6.76
N VAL A 298 20.15 -19.99 -7.73
CA VAL A 298 19.46 -21.27 -7.51
C VAL A 298 20.36 -22.38 -8.04
N GLU A 299 20.92 -23.15 -7.14
CA GLU A 299 21.77 -24.30 -7.44
C GLU A 299 20.90 -25.57 -7.50
N SER A 300 20.74 -26.15 -8.69
CA SER A 300 20.03 -27.42 -8.87
C SER A 300 20.40 -28.10 -10.19
N VAL A 301 20.35 -29.44 -10.19
CA VAL A 301 20.42 -30.27 -11.41
C VAL A 301 19.24 -29.98 -12.35
N LEU A 302 18.12 -29.51 -11.79
CA LEU A 302 16.88 -29.22 -12.52
C LEU A 302 17.01 -28.05 -13.52
N ASN A 303 17.98 -27.15 -13.32
CA ASN A 303 18.19 -25.95 -14.14
C ASN A 303 19.67 -25.75 -14.51
N ALA A 304 20.35 -26.83 -14.89
CA ALA A 304 21.72 -26.71 -15.37
C ALA A 304 21.78 -25.81 -16.63
N ASN A 305 22.22 -24.56 -16.45
CA ASN A 305 22.57 -23.54 -17.46
C ASN A 305 21.48 -22.59 -17.98
N SER A 306 20.33 -22.44 -17.31
CA SER A 306 19.32 -21.43 -17.69
C SER A 306 19.28 -20.25 -16.72
N GLU A 307 19.45 -19.02 -17.21
CA GLU A 307 19.16 -17.82 -16.42
C GLU A 307 17.68 -17.79 -16.02
N LEU A 308 17.41 -17.63 -14.72
CA LEU A 308 16.06 -17.57 -14.18
C LEU A 308 15.48 -16.17 -14.37
N ASN A 309 14.28 -16.13 -14.97
CA ASN A 309 13.52 -14.90 -15.11
C ASN A 309 12.67 -14.69 -13.84
N TRP A 310 13.08 -13.74 -13.01
CA TRP A 310 12.35 -13.32 -11.83
C TRP A 310 11.32 -12.25 -12.20
N LYS A 311 10.06 -12.50 -11.86
CA LYS A 311 8.94 -11.60 -12.14
C LYS A 311 8.39 -11.04 -10.84
N PRO A 312 8.20 -9.72 -10.73
CA PRO A 312 7.50 -9.14 -9.60
C PRO A 312 6.02 -9.52 -9.68
N LEU A 313 5.45 -9.99 -8.58
CA LEU A 313 4.00 -10.17 -8.44
C LEU A 313 3.39 -8.85 -7.97
N SER A 314 3.32 -7.93 -8.91
CA SER A 314 2.64 -6.64 -8.76
C SER A 314 1.72 -6.45 -9.96
N THR A 315 0.56 -5.88 -9.71
CA THR A 315 -0.43 -5.55 -10.75
C THR A 315 -0.16 -4.19 -11.39
N ASN A 316 0.64 -3.34 -10.75
CA ASN A 316 1.25 -2.18 -11.39
C ASN A 316 2.56 -2.63 -11.99
N ASN A 317 2.92 -2.10 -13.16
CA ASN A 317 4.21 -2.34 -13.80
C ASN A 317 5.39 -1.69 -13.02
N SER A 318 5.41 -1.80 -11.68
CA SER A 318 6.45 -1.31 -10.79
C SER A 318 7.66 -2.23 -10.82
N GLN A 319 8.86 -1.63 -10.73
CA GLN A 319 10.12 -2.37 -10.57
C GLN A 319 10.30 -2.91 -9.14
N THR A 320 9.43 -2.48 -8.21
CA THR A 320 9.40 -2.91 -6.81
C THR A 320 8.23 -3.85 -6.56
N ALA A 321 8.46 -4.90 -5.77
CA ALA A 321 7.40 -5.81 -5.28
C ALA A 321 7.81 -6.47 -3.95
N GLN A 322 6.83 -6.83 -3.13
CA GLN A 322 7.04 -7.66 -1.94
C GLN A 322 7.26 -9.14 -2.30
N VAL A 323 6.65 -9.60 -3.39
CA VAL A 323 6.66 -11.00 -3.78
C VAL A 323 7.22 -11.14 -5.19
N TRP A 324 8.14 -12.07 -5.36
CA TRP A 324 8.77 -12.37 -6.64
C TRP A 324 8.65 -13.85 -6.94
N VAL A 325 8.42 -14.17 -8.21
CA VAL A 325 8.29 -15.56 -8.67
C VAL A 325 9.22 -15.83 -9.84
N THR A 326 9.81 -17.01 -9.85
CA THR A 326 10.40 -17.62 -11.05
C THR A 326 9.88 -19.05 -11.19
N TYR A 327 10.22 -19.73 -12.28
CA TYR A 327 9.73 -21.09 -12.55
C TYR A 327 10.91 -22.01 -12.79
N LEU A 328 10.93 -23.15 -12.09
CA LEU A 328 11.95 -24.18 -12.25
C LEU A 328 11.38 -25.31 -13.12
N ASN A 329 12.20 -25.83 -14.02
CA ASN A 329 11.83 -27.00 -14.83
C ASN A 329 11.99 -28.27 -14.01
N TYR A 330 11.28 -29.33 -14.37
CA TYR A 330 11.59 -30.67 -13.88
C TYR A 330 11.63 -31.69 -15.04
N PRO A 331 12.43 -32.77 -14.94
CA PRO A 331 12.61 -33.71 -16.03
C PRO A 331 11.33 -34.54 -16.25
N LYS A 332 10.85 -34.61 -17.49
CA LYS A 332 9.73 -35.50 -17.89
C LYS A 332 10.14 -36.96 -18.10
N VAL A 333 11.43 -37.27 -18.03
CA VAL A 333 12.00 -38.58 -18.37
C VAL A 333 12.27 -39.38 -17.10
N ASP A 334 12.03 -40.69 -17.13
CA ASP A 334 12.36 -41.65 -16.07
C ASP A 334 13.76 -41.42 -15.50
N VAL A 335 13.86 -40.70 -14.38
CA VAL A 335 15.13 -40.47 -13.69
C VAL A 335 14.94 -40.75 -12.19
N HIS A 336 15.54 -41.86 -11.76
CA HIS A 336 15.97 -42.30 -10.43
C HIS A 336 15.07 -42.02 -9.20
N SER A 337 14.96 -43.01 -8.32
CA SER A 337 14.21 -42.97 -7.04
C SER A 337 14.77 -42.00 -5.98
N GLU A 338 15.57 -41.01 -6.36
CA GLU A 338 16.25 -40.07 -5.46
C GLU A 338 15.71 -38.65 -5.61
N ALA A 339 15.54 -37.95 -4.49
CA ALA A 339 15.07 -36.57 -4.48
C ALA A 339 16.21 -35.60 -4.86
N TYR A 340 15.94 -34.68 -5.78
CA TYR A 340 16.88 -33.67 -6.25
C TYR A 340 16.96 -32.51 -5.24
N PRO A 341 18.15 -32.21 -4.69
CA PRO A 341 18.31 -31.02 -3.86
C PRO A 341 18.24 -29.75 -4.73
N VAL A 342 17.60 -28.72 -4.19
CA VAL A 342 17.58 -27.36 -4.71
C VAL A 342 18.02 -26.44 -3.60
N GLU A 343 18.97 -25.56 -3.91
CA GLU A 343 19.50 -24.61 -2.94
C GLU A 343 19.39 -23.19 -3.47
N VAL A 344 18.83 -22.30 -2.65
CA VAL A 344 18.53 -20.92 -3.02
C VAL A 344 19.34 -20.00 -2.12
N SER A 345 20.16 -19.12 -2.72
CA SER A 345 20.95 -18.12 -2.00
C SER A 345 20.59 -16.71 -2.45
N ILE A 346 20.14 -15.88 -1.52
CA ILE A 346 19.62 -14.52 -1.75
C ILE A 346 20.57 -13.51 -1.13
N GLY A 347 20.90 -12.45 -1.89
CA GLY A 347 21.74 -11.36 -1.40
C GLY A 347 23.22 -11.72 -1.29
N HIS A 348 23.67 -12.77 -1.99
CA HIS A 348 25.09 -13.12 -2.10
C HIS A 348 25.90 -12.08 -2.90
N SER A 349 25.21 -11.32 -3.76
CA SER A 349 25.69 -10.10 -4.40
C SER A 349 24.80 -8.92 -3.98
N GLY A 350 25.39 -7.72 -3.85
CA GLY A 350 24.63 -6.51 -3.56
C GLY A 350 23.68 -6.14 -4.70
N GLY A 351 22.54 -5.51 -4.39
CA GLY A 351 21.62 -5.00 -5.42
C GLY A 351 20.15 -5.03 -5.03
N ILE A 352 19.76 -5.84 -4.04
CA ILE A 352 18.40 -5.82 -3.49
C ILE A 352 18.26 -4.63 -2.54
N ILE A 353 17.32 -3.74 -2.84
CA ILE A 353 17.09 -2.49 -2.10
C ILE A 353 15.59 -2.35 -1.84
N SER A 354 15.21 -1.94 -0.63
CA SER A 354 13.81 -1.64 -0.29
C SER A 354 13.33 -0.37 -0.98
N SER A 355 12.02 -0.18 -1.08
CA SER A 355 11.43 1.09 -1.54
C SER A 355 11.83 2.31 -0.68
N SER A 356 12.30 2.08 0.55
CA SER A 356 12.84 3.09 1.48
C SER A 356 14.36 3.31 1.34
N GLY A 357 15.04 2.62 0.43
CA GLY A 357 16.45 2.80 0.12
C GLY A 357 17.42 2.02 1.00
N PHE A 358 16.94 1.05 1.79
CA PHE A 358 17.80 0.20 2.61
C PHE A 358 18.21 -1.05 1.83
N HIS A 359 19.51 -1.37 1.90
CA HIS A 359 20.06 -2.57 1.30
C HIS A 359 19.62 -3.83 2.06
N TYR A 360 19.38 -4.91 1.33
CA TYR A 360 19.28 -6.23 1.92
C TYR A 360 20.63 -6.65 2.50
N SER A 361 20.76 -6.55 3.83
CA SER A 361 22.02 -6.73 4.57
C SER A 361 22.23 -8.13 5.13
N HIS A 362 21.23 -9.00 5.05
CA HIS A 362 21.23 -10.31 5.70
C HIS A 362 21.12 -11.43 4.66
N PRO A 363 22.23 -11.85 4.01
CA PRO A 363 22.22 -12.95 3.04
C PRO A 363 21.53 -14.18 3.61
N SER A 364 20.56 -14.70 2.87
CA SER A 364 19.74 -15.83 3.30
C SER A 364 19.95 -17.01 2.37
N ARG A 365 20.03 -18.21 2.94
CA ARG A 365 20.20 -19.47 2.21
C ARG A 365 19.25 -20.52 2.75
N PHE A 366 18.48 -21.12 1.87
CA PHE A 366 17.58 -22.22 2.20
C PHE A 366 17.62 -23.29 1.11
N ALA A 367 17.32 -24.52 1.49
CA ALA A 367 17.29 -25.65 0.58
C ALA A 367 15.98 -26.42 0.72
N PHE A 368 15.58 -27.11 -0.33
CA PHE A 368 14.47 -28.05 -0.35
C PHE A 368 14.79 -29.20 -1.30
N LYS A 369 14.00 -30.26 -1.26
CA LYS A 369 14.17 -31.44 -2.12
C LYS A 369 12.97 -31.58 -3.04
N VAL A 370 13.21 -31.99 -4.27
CA VAL A 370 12.17 -32.24 -5.27
C VAL A 370 12.20 -33.71 -5.65
N PHE A 371 11.05 -34.38 -5.53
CA PHE A 371 10.89 -35.78 -5.89
C PHE A 371 9.84 -35.89 -7.00
N ALA A 372 10.25 -36.39 -8.17
CA ALA A 372 9.35 -36.61 -9.29
C ALA A 372 8.93 -38.09 -9.35
N ARG A 373 7.63 -38.36 -9.45
CA ARG A 373 7.11 -39.73 -9.60
C ARG A 373 6.91 -40.11 -11.07
N PRO A 374 7.20 -41.37 -11.46
CA PRO A 374 7.00 -41.84 -12.82
C PRO A 374 5.51 -41.97 -13.17
N VAL A 375 5.19 -41.68 -14.43
CA VAL A 375 3.84 -41.73 -15.01
C VAL A 375 3.33 -43.18 -15.02
N LYS A 376 2.18 -43.44 -14.38
CA LYS A 376 1.41 -44.66 -14.60
C LYS A 376 0.27 -44.39 -15.60
N THR A 377 -0.11 -45.42 -16.35
CA THR A 377 -1.04 -45.38 -17.49
C THR A 377 -2.29 -44.52 -17.28
N PRO A 378 -2.74 -43.78 -18.33
CA PRO A 378 -3.82 -42.80 -18.21
C PRO A 378 -5.17 -43.47 -17.89
N ILE A 379 -5.80 -43.03 -16.80
CA ILE A 379 -7.21 -43.29 -16.51
C ILE A 379 -8.03 -42.16 -17.15
N GLY A 380 -9.10 -42.52 -17.86
CA GLY A 380 -9.83 -41.65 -18.77
C GLY A 380 -10.31 -40.32 -18.16
N HIS A 381 -10.12 -39.24 -18.93
CA HIS A 381 -10.52 -37.87 -18.59
C HIS A 381 -12.03 -37.65 -18.82
N GLY A 382 -12.83 -37.81 -17.76
CA GLY A 382 -14.09 -37.10 -17.59
C GLY A 382 -13.95 -36.23 -16.35
N GLY A 383 -13.84 -34.91 -16.50
CA GLY A 383 -13.69 -34.03 -15.33
C GLY A 383 -15.02 -33.93 -14.59
N GLU A 384 -15.02 -34.20 -13.28
CA GLU A 384 -16.19 -33.96 -12.44
C GLU A 384 -16.23 -32.49 -12.00
N ILE A 385 -17.45 -31.96 -11.83
CA ILE A 385 -17.66 -30.60 -11.31
C ILE A 385 -17.21 -30.52 -9.84
N ILE A 386 -16.46 -29.48 -9.49
CA ILE A 386 -16.11 -29.23 -8.08
C ILE A 386 -17.32 -28.64 -7.38
N SER A 387 -17.85 -29.39 -6.41
CA SER A 387 -18.98 -28.98 -5.58
C SER A 387 -18.51 -28.51 -4.21
N TRP A 388 -18.85 -27.27 -3.88
CA TRP A 388 -18.53 -26.59 -2.62
C TRP A 388 -19.48 -26.93 -1.46
N GLN A 389 -20.33 -27.95 -1.61
CA GLN A 389 -21.22 -28.39 -0.55
C GLN A 389 -20.43 -29.00 0.62
N ASP A 390 -20.83 -28.68 1.86
CA ASP A 390 -20.11 -29.12 3.06
C ASP A 390 -19.97 -30.64 3.17
N GLY A 391 -20.90 -31.42 2.61
CA GLY A 391 -20.84 -32.89 2.58
C GLY A 391 -19.65 -33.47 1.80
N ASN A 392 -18.99 -32.68 0.95
CA ASN A 392 -17.83 -33.11 0.17
C ASN A 392 -16.49 -32.81 0.85
N PHE A 393 -16.50 -32.26 2.07
CA PHE A 393 -15.30 -31.87 2.78
C PHE A 393 -15.21 -32.60 4.13
N ALA A 394 -14.09 -33.27 4.36
CA ALA A 394 -13.77 -33.89 5.65
C ALA A 394 -12.64 -33.12 6.32
N LEU A 395 -12.72 -32.91 7.63
CA LEU A 395 -11.64 -32.24 8.37
C LEU A 395 -10.35 -33.07 8.25
N TYR A 396 -9.22 -32.39 8.00
CA TYR A 396 -7.93 -33.06 7.92
C TYR A 396 -7.42 -33.43 9.31
N GLU A 397 -7.28 -34.73 9.58
CA GLU A 397 -6.69 -35.27 10.80
C GLU A 397 -5.21 -35.61 10.57
N THR A 398 -4.31 -35.07 11.40
CA THR A 398 -2.85 -35.16 11.20
C THR A 398 -2.21 -36.39 11.81
N SER A 399 -1.11 -36.84 11.21
CA SER A 399 -0.08 -37.67 11.86
C SER A 399 1.00 -36.78 12.50
N PRO A 400 1.52 -37.10 13.71
CA PRO A 400 2.49 -36.26 14.44
C PRO A 400 3.86 -36.07 13.75
N GLU A 401 4.18 -36.83 12.69
CA GLU A 401 5.50 -36.80 12.03
C GLU A 401 5.58 -35.89 10.79
N GLU A 402 4.49 -35.23 10.39
CA GLU A 402 4.49 -34.39 9.17
C GLU A 402 5.16 -33.02 9.39
N PRO A 403 5.89 -32.48 8.37
CA PRO A 403 6.51 -31.16 8.45
C PRO A 403 5.47 -30.03 8.55
N ASN A 404 5.82 -28.96 9.24
CA ASN A 404 4.93 -27.83 9.47
C ASN A 404 4.80 -26.96 8.20
N PRO A 405 3.59 -26.71 7.65
CA PRO A 405 3.43 -25.84 6.48
C PRO A 405 3.73 -24.35 6.74
N THR A 406 3.87 -23.93 8.00
CA THR A 406 4.04 -22.51 8.39
C THR A 406 5.48 -22.10 8.76
N ILE A 407 6.51 -22.79 8.24
CA ILE A 407 7.91 -22.46 8.59
C ILE A 407 8.30 -21.10 8.00
N SER A 408 8.45 -20.10 8.87
CA SER A 408 9.01 -18.78 8.54
C SER A 408 10.52 -18.87 8.31
N LEU A 409 11.02 -18.18 7.27
CA LEU A 409 12.45 -18.11 6.94
C LEU A 409 13.24 -17.14 7.83
N ASP A 410 12.55 -16.26 8.57
CA ASP A 410 13.18 -15.27 9.47
C ASP A 410 13.99 -15.91 10.62
N GLN A 411 13.92 -17.23 10.80
CA GLN A 411 14.78 -17.98 11.73
C GLN A 411 16.26 -18.01 11.32
N LEU A 412 16.64 -17.39 10.19
CA LEU A 412 17.96 -17.60 9.58
C LEU A 412 19.09 -16.71 10.08
N ASN A 413 18.89 -15.54 10.68
CA ASN A 413 20.03 -14.73 11.12
C ASN A 413 19.69 -13.71 12.23
N SER A 414 20.18 -13.94 13.45
CA SER A 414 20.60 -12.84 14.34
C SER A 414 21.80 -13.30 15.19
N LYS A 415 22.98 -13.27 14.58
CA LYS A 415 24.28 -13.32 15.28
C LYS A 415 24.98 -11.95 15.20
N ASP A 416 24.22 -10.86 15.25
CA ASP A 416 24.80 -9.53 15.36
C ASP A 416 24.41 -8.94 16.73
N ASP A 417 25.42 -8.73 17.59
CA ASP A 417 25.23 -8.28 18.98
C ASP A 417 24.57 -6.90 19.06
N ASN A 418 24.73 -6.07 18.01
CA ASN A 418 24.15 -4.73 17.94
C ASN A 418 22.63 -4.74 17.61
N GLU A 419 22.19 -5.74 16.84
CA GLU A 419 20.78 -5.93 16.47
C GLU A 419 19.97 -6.47 17.67
N LYS A 420 20.64 -7.26 18.54
CA LYS A 420 20.05 -7.78 19.77
C LYS A 420 19.69 -6.67 20.77
N THR A 421 20.59 -5.71 21.01
CA THR A 421 20.31 -4.60 21.94
C THR A 421 19.20 -3.66 21.43
N SER A 422 19.16 -3.38 20.13
CA SER A 422 18.05 -2.60 19.54
C SER A 422 16.72 -3.37 19.62
N SER A 423 16.74 -4.68 19.38
CA SER A 423 15.54 -5.54 19.53
C SER A 423 15.01 -5.59 20.96
N GLU A 424 15.90 -5.66 21.96
CA GLU A 424 15.54 -5.64 23.38
C GLU A 424 14.90 -4.30 23.77
N TRP A 425 15.50 -3.17 23.37
CA TRP A 425 14.92 -1.84 23.60
C TRP A 425 13.53 -1.70 22.98
N ARG A 426 13.34 -2.14 21.71
CA ARG A 426 12.02 -2.07 21.04
C ARG A 426 10.95 -2.82 21.83
N ALA A 427 11.26 -4.04 22.27
CA ALA A 427 10.33 -4.85 23.04
C ALA A 427 9.97 -4.19 24.37
N GLU A 428 10.95 -3.66 25.10
CA GLU A 428 10.76 -2.97 26.37
C GLU A 428 9.93 -1.68 26.20
N THR A 429 10.29 -0.84 25.22
CA THR A 429 9.55 0.40 24.91
C THR A 429 8.09 0.08 24.59
N ILE A 430 7.81 -0.90 23.74
CA ILE A 430 6.43 -1.25 23.39
C ILE A 430 5.66 -1.79 24.61
N ALA A 431 6.29 -2.60 25.47
CA ALA A 431 5.66 -3.08 26.70
C ALA A 431 5.32 -1.92 27.66
N ASN A 432 6.22 -0.96 27.83
CA ASN A 432 6.00 0.23 28.65
C ASN A 432 4.88 1.10 28.09
N GLU A 433 4.85 1.32 26.79
CA GLU A 433 3.77 2.06 26.12
C GLU A 433 2.42 1.35 26.29
N ILE A 434 2.35 0.02 26.16
CA ILE A 434 1.11 -0.75 26.43
C ILE A 434 0.60 -0.46 27.85
N ALA A 435 1.48 -0.53 28.85
CA ALA A 435 1.10 -0.27 30.25
C ALA A 435 0.56 1.16 30.44
N LEU A 436 1.24 2.16 29.86
CA LEU A 436 0.81 3.56 29.90
C LEU A 436 -0.57 3.77 29.26
N PHE A 437 -0.83 3.19 28.09
CA PHE A 437 -2.12 3.35 27.42
C PHE A 437 -3.24 2.54 28.08
N GLN A 438 -2.94 1.41 28.70
CA GLN A 438 -3.91 0.70 29.53
C GLN A 438 -4.32 1.53 30.76
N GLU A 439 -3.37 2.19 31.41
CA GLU A 439 -3.64 3.12 32.51
C GLU A 439 -4.49 4.31 32.04
N LEU A 440 -4.10 4.99 30.97
CA LEU A 440 -4.87 6.10 30.40
C LEU A 440 -6.32 5.69 30.08
N LEU A 441 -6.51 4.54 29.42
CA LEU A 441 -7.83 4.06 29.01
C LEU A 441 -8.67 3.52 30.17
N SER A 442 -8.08 3.31 31.35
CA SER A 442 -8.82 2.98 32.55
C SER A 442 -9.59 4.19 33.11
N GLU A 443 -9.10 5.40 32.84
CA GLU A 443 -9.70 6.65 33.31
C GLU A 443 -10.48 7.38 32.20
N ILE A 444 -10.01 7.30 30.95
CA ILE A 444 -10.55 8.08 29.82
C ILE A 444 -10.85 7.18 28.63
N SER A 445 -12.11 7.17 28.20
CA SER A 445 -12.51 6.44 26.99
C SER A 445 -12.35 7.31 25.73
N CYS A 446 -11.18 7.27 25.09
CA CYS A 446 -10.93 7.89 23.80
C CYS A 446 -10.75 6.85 22.67
N LYS A 447 -11.37 7.09 21.51
CA LYS A 447 -11.27 6.20 20.33
C LYS A 447 -9.85 6.10 19.78
N ILE A 448 -9.08 7.20 19.81
CA ILE A 448 -7.73 7.22 19.28
C ILE A 448 -6.81 6.43 20.22
N GLY A 449 -6.98 6.59 21.54
CA GLY A 449 -6.28 5.77 22.54
C GLY A 449 -6.55 4.27 22.36
N LYS A 450 -7.81 3.84 22.20
CA LYS A 450 -8.15 2.42 21.92
C LYS A 450 -7.50 1.90 20.64
N LEU A 451 -7.50 2.71 19.57
CA LEU A 451 -6.85 2.35 18.32
C LEU A 451 -5.32 2.25 18.47
N THR A 452 -4.71 3.15 19.24
CA THR A 452 -3.28 3.12 19.55
C THR A 452 -2.92 1.89 20.38
N LEU A 453 -3.70 1.55 21.41
CA LEU A 453 -3.51 0.33 22.19
C LEU A 453 -3.59 -0.92 21.30
N ALA A 454 -4.59 -1.02 20.41
CA ALA A 454 -4.69 -2.14 19.47
C ALA A 454 -3.43 -2.26 18.57
N ARG A 455 -2.86 -1.14 18.12
CA ARG A 455 -1.62 -1.12 17.34
C ARG A 455 -0.40 -1.53 18.15
N LEU A 456 -0.29 -1.09 19.40
CA LEU A 456 0.81 -1.45 20.30
C LEU A 456 0.79 -2.94 20.63
N LEU A 457 -0.37 -3.50 20.93
CA LEU A 457 -0.53 -4.94 21.18
C LEU A 457 -0.17 -5.77 19.94
N LYS A 458 -0.58 -5.34 18.73
CA LYS A 458 -0.16 -5.97 17.46
C LYS A 458 1.36 -5.86 17.24
N ALA A 459 1.95 -4.71 17.53
CA ALA A 459 3.39 -4.49 17.41
C ALA A 459 4.17 -5.41 18.37
N HIS A 460 3.71 -5.55 19.61
CA HIS A 460 4.28 -6.46 20.60
C HIS A 460 4.27 -7.91 20.11
N ASP A 461 3.11 -8.40 19.65
CA ASP A 461 2.97 -9.77 19.10
C ASP A 461 3.88 -9.98 17.88
N THR A 462 4.15 -8.94 17.09
CA THR A 462 5.03 -9.02 15.92
C THR A 462 6.51 -9.03 16.32
N LEU A 463 6.92 -8.21 17.30
CA LEU A 463 8.32 -8.07 17.74
C LEU A 463 8.81 -9.25 18.58
N LEU A 464 7.97 -9.79 19.47
CA LEU A 464 8.36 -10.83 20.44
C LEU A 464 8.07 -12.27 19.95
N SER A 465 7.38 -12.42 18.82
CA SER A 465 7.00 -13.71 18.25
C SER A 465 7.60 -14.06 16.87
N PRO A 466 8.87 -13.74 16.50
CA PRO A 466 9.46 -14.30 15.27
C PRO A 466 9.60 -15.84 15.32
N CYS A 467 9.85 -16.40 16.52
CA CYS A 467 10.15 -17.82 16.72
C CYS A 467 9.07 -18.62 17.47
N ALA A 468 8.15 -17.96 18.19
CA ALA A 468 7.24 -18.65 19.10
C ALA A 468 5.82 -18.88 18.54
N ASN A 469 5.46 -18.24 17.41
CA ASN A 469 4.18 -18.44 16.72
C ASN A 469 2.93 -18.27 17.62
N LYS A 470 3.08 -17.65 18.80
CA LYS A 470 2.01 -17.46 19.78
C LYS A 470 1.66 -15.98 19.83
N MET A 471 0.45 -15.65 19.41
CA MET A 471 -0.14 -14.32 19.62
C MET A 471 -0.71 -14.27 21.03
N VAL A 472 -0.27 -13.32 21.84
CA VAL A 472 -0.72 -13.19 23.23
C VAL A 472 -1.95 -12.30 23.31
N TYR A 473 -2.05 -11.28 22.47
CA TYR A 473 -3.04 -10.22 22.59
C TYR A 473 -4.09 -10.21 21.48
N SER A 474 -4.14 -11.21 20.60
CA SER A 474 -5.05 -11.23 19.45
C SER A 474 -6.52 -11.08 19.84
N GLU A 475 -6.97 -11.73 20.92
CA GLU A 475 -8.35 -11.65 21.41
C GLU A 475 -8.70 -10.23 21.90
N GLU A 476 -7.77 -9.60 22.63
CA GLU A 476 -7.92 -8.22 23.12
C GLU A 476 -7.98 -7.23 21.96
N VAL A 477 -7.09 -7.37 20.97
CA VAL A 477 -7.07 -6.54 19.76
C VAL A 477 -8.37 -6.67 18.97
N ILE A 478 -8.86 -7.90 18.77
CA ILE A 478 -10.15 -8.16 18.10
C ILE A 478 -11.31 -7.48 18.83
N LYS A 479 -11.31 -7.53 20.17
CA LYS A 479 -12.31 -6.84 20.99
C LYS A 479 -12.20 -5.33 20.85
N LEU A 480 -10.99 -4.75 20.87
CA LEU A 480 -10.77 -3.32 20.68
C LEU A 480 -11.30 -2.84 19.32
N TYR A 481 -11.06 -3.57 18.23
CA TYR A 481 -11.64 -3.22 16.93
C TYR A 481 -13.16 -3.34 16.90
N SER A 482 -13.72 -4.33 17.60
CA SER A 482 -15.18 -4.46 17.74
C SER A 482 -15.79 -3.27 18.48
N ASP A 483 -15.18 -2.81 19.57
CA ASP A 483 -15.57 -1.59 20.29
C ASP A 483 -15.46 -0.34 19.39
N LEU A 484 -14.36 -0.22 18.64
CA LEU A 484 -14.10 0.94 17.77
C LEU A 484 -15.13 1.05 16.64
N ARG A 485 -15.64 -0.06 16.12
CA ARG A 485 -16.73 -0.07 15.12
C ARG A 485 -18.01 0.59 15.65
N VAL A 486 -18.26 0.49 16.95
CA VAL A 486 -19.42 1.10 17.62
C VAL A 486 -19.13 2.56 17.96
N LEU A 487 -17.94 2.86 18.46
CA LEU A 487 -17.52 4.20 18.89
C LEU A 487 -17.28 5.17 17.72
N ASP A 488 -16.91 4.66 16.55
CA ASP A 488 -16.56 5.48 15.39
C ASP A 488 -17.14 4.89 14.08
N PRO A 489 -18.49 4.90 13.94
CA PRO A 489 -19.19 4.29 12.79
C PRO A 489 -18.71 4.74 11.40
N PRO A 490 -18.30 6.01 11.17
CA PRO A 490 -17.78 6.43 9.87
C PRO A 490 -16.54 5.65 9.39
N HIS A 491 -15.74 5.09 10.31
CA HIS A 491 -14.54 4.29 10.01
C HIS A 491 -14.77 2.79 10.25
N SER A 492 -16.01 2.34 10.37
CA SER A 492 -16.34 0.94 10.68
C SER A 492 -15.69 -0.05 9.71
N GLN A 493 -15.60 0.29 8.42
CA GLN A 493 -14.94 -0.56 7.43
C GLN A 493 -13.44 -0.74 7.71
N PHE A 494 -12.73 0.34 8.06
CA PHE A 494 -11.31 0.27 8.42
C PHE A 494 -11.08 -0.68 9.61
N TYR A 495 -11.92 -0.59 10.65
CA TYR A 495 -11.81 -1.50 11.79
C TYR A 495 -12.17 -2.94 11.46
N LYS A 496 -13.12 -3.19 10.53
CA LYS A 496 -13.41 -4.53 10.02
C LYS A 496 -12.21 -5.12 9.28
N ASP A 497 -11.53 -4.29 8.47
CA ASP A 497 -10.35 -4.72 7.73
C ASP A 497 -9.23 -5.10 8.71
N GLU A 498 -8.92 -4.24 9.69
CA GLU A 498 -7.90 -4.50 10.71
C GLU A 498 -8.24 -5.70 11.60
N HIS A 499 -9.53 -5.90 11.93
CA HIS A 499 -10.01 -7.09 12.61
C HIS A 499 -9.76 -8.35 11.78
N SER A 500 -10.05 -8.32 10.47
CA SER A 500 -9.84 -9.45 9.56
C SER A 500 -8.37 -9.84 9.49
N LEU A 501 -7.47 -8.85 9.37
CA LEU A 501 -6.02 -9.06 9.37
C LEU A 501 -5.54 -9.73 10.68
N THR A 502 -6.03 -9.26 11.82
CA THR A 502 -5.65 -9.80 13.14
C THR A 502 -6.17 -11.23 13.31
N LEU A 503 -7.41 -11.50 12.88
CA LEU A 503 -8.00 -12.84 12.92
C LEU A 503 -7.22 -13.83 12.04
N LEU A 504 -6.85 -13.44 10.83
CA LEU A 504 -6.04 -14.30 9.94
C LEU A 504 -4.64 -14.54 10.50
N GLN A 505 -4.03 -13.53 11.13
CA GLN A 505 -2.76 -13.71 11.83
C GLN A 505 -2.89 -14.72 12.98
N GLN A 506 -4.01 -14.69 13.72
CA GLN A 506 -4.32 -15.65 14.78
C GLN A 506 -4.55 -17.07 14.22
N ILE A 507 -5.32 -17.22 13.15
CA ILE A 507 -5.59 -18.51 12.51
C ILE A 507 -4.30 -19.14 11.99
N THR A 508 -3.45 -18.34 11.35
CA THR A 508 -2.17 -18.79 10.75
C THR A 508 -1.00 -18.79 11.72
N SER A 509 -1.23 -18.43 13.00
CA SER A 509 -0.16 -18.27 13.99
C SER A 509 0.55 -19.60 14.29
N THR A 510 -0.23 -20.64 14.58
CA THR A 510 0.28 -21.98 14.90
C THR A 510 -0.25 -23.00 13.90
N ARG A 511 0.46 -24.12 13.81
CA ARG A 511 0.02 -25.25 12.99
C ARG A 511 -1.34 -25.76 13.46
N GLU A 512 -1.53 -25.89 14.76
CA GLU A 512 -2.74 -26.42 15.38
C GLU A 512 -3.95 -25.52 15.12
N SER A 513 -3.78 -24.20 15.11
CA SER A 513 -4.83 -23.26 14.75
C SER A 513 -5.18 -23.36 13.26
N LEU A 514 -4.18 -23.44 12.38
CA LEU A 514 -4.36 -23.49 10.94
C LEU A 514 -5.05 -24.79 10.49
N LEU A 515 -4.68 -25.93 11.07
CA LEU A 515 -5.22 -27.24 10.71
C LEU A 515 -6.73 -27.36 10.98
N ARG A 516 -7.30 -26.57 11.90
CA ARG A 516 -8.75 -26.52 12.14
C ARG A 516 -9.55 -26.03 10.94
N TYR A 517 -8.88 -25.38 9.99
CA TYR A 517 -9.45 -24.85 8.76
C TYR A 517 -9.00 -25.63 7.52
N CYS A 518 -8.27 -26.75 7.68
CA CYS A 518 -7.79 -27.58 6.59
C CYS A 518 -8.72 -28.79 6.40
N PHE A 519 -9.23 -28.96 5.19
CA PHE A 519 -10.20 -30.01 4.84
C PHE A 519 -9.75 -30.76 3.60
N LEU A 520 -10.05 -32.05 3.52
CA LEU A 520 -9.91 -32.84 2.30
C LEU A 520 -11.21 -32.78 1.50
N HIS A 521 -11.11 -32.49 0.20
CA HIS A 521 -12.22 -32.51 -0.76
C HIS A 521 -12.34 -33.88 -1.44
N GLY A 522 -13.55 -34.43 -1.51
CA GLY A 522 -13.86 -35.71 -2.16
C GLY A 522 -13.78 -36.94 -1.26
N ASP A 523 -14.19 -38.10 -1.78
CA ASP A 523 -14.19 -39.41 -1.07
C ASP A 523 -12.90 -40.23 -1.25
N GLY A 524 -11.89 -39.62 -1.88
CA GLY A 524 -10.59 -40.23 -2.12
C GLY A 524 -10.57 -41.24 -3.27
N THR A 525 -11.52 -41.19 -4.22
CA THR A 525 -11.49 -42.03 -5.44
C THR A 525 -11.59 -41.26 -6.77
N SER A 526 -11.89 -39.95 -6.73
CA SER A 526 -11.89 -39.09 -7.91
C SER A 526 -11.40 -37.68 -7.57
N SER A 527 -10.20 -37.30 -8.00
CA SER A 527 -9.83 -35.88 -8.00
C SER A 527 -9.05 -35.50 -9.25
N PHE A 528 -9.71 -34.73 -10.10
CA PHE A 528 -9.15 -34.01 -11.26
C PHE A 528 -8.07 -32.99 -10.85
N ILE A 529 -8.06 -32.60 -9.58
CA ILE A 529 -7.07 -31.72 -8.94
C ILE A 529 -6.20 -32.62 -8.08
N GLY A 530 -4.90 -32.70 -8.36
CA GLY A 530 -4.07 -33.70 -7.70
C GLY A 530 -3.84 -33.46 -6.20
N ASN A 531 -4.22 -32.31 -5.65
CA ASN A 531 -4.26 -32.07 -4.20
C ASN A 531 -5.68 -31.81 -3.73
N SER A 532 -6.19 -32.67 -2.85
CA SER A 532 -7.54 -32.56 -2.26
C SER A 532 -7.60 -31.58 -1.08
N MET A 533 -6.48 -31.00 -0.65
CA MET A 533 -6.45 -30.09 0.50
C MET A 533 -7.06 -28.72 0.19
N CYS A 534 -8.10 -28.39 0.92
CA CYS A 534 -8.82 -27.12 0.90
C CYS A 534 -8.61 -26.37 2.21
N LEU A 535 -8.12 -25.13 2.12
CA LEU A 535 -8.16 -24.19 3.22
C LEU A 535 -9.53 -23.49 3.23
N ARG A 536 -10.35 -23.76 4.25
CA ARG A 536 -11.71 -23.22 4.39
C ARG A 536 -11.75 -22.07 5.38
N LEU A 537 -11.83 -20.85 4.86
CA LEU A 537 -11.93 -19.59 5.61
C LEU A 537 -13.31 -18.93 5.40
N ASN A 538 -14.34 -19.74 5.16
CA ASN A 538 -15.71 -19.30 4.95
C ASN A 538 -16.43 -18.93 6.26
N ASN A 539 -17.43 -18.06 6.19
CA ASN A 539 -18.24 -17.63 7.36
C ASN A 539 -17.45 -16.97 8.50
N LEU A 540 -16.34 -16.31 8.21
CA LEU A 540 -15.48 -15.64 9.20
C LEU A 540 -15.70 -14.12 9.28
N SER A 541 -16.66 -13.59 8.50
CA SER A 541 -16.90 -12.15 8.36
C SER A 541 -15.66 -11.35 7.92
N LEU A 542 -14.78 -11.98 7.13
CA LEU A 542 -13.56 -11.36 6.62
C LEU A 542 -13.89 -10.26 5.62
N SER A 543 -13.32 -9.08 5.80
CA SER A 543 -13.45 -7.95 4.85
C SER A 543 -12.16 -7.65 4.09
N ARG A 544 -11.04 -8.23 4.55
CA ARG A 544 -9.73 -8.12 3.93
C ARG A 544 -8.91 -9.39 4.16
N MET A 545 -8.16 -9.82 3.14
CA MET A 545 -7.19 -10.91 3.25
C MET A 545 -5.86 -10.43 3.85
N GLY A 546 -5.17 -11.33 4.56
CA GLY A 546 -3.90 -11.08 5.25
C GLY A 546 -3.15 -12.39 5.52
N SER A 547 -1.95 -12.28 6.10
CA SER A 547 -1.06 -13.42 6.38
C SER A 547 -0.74 -14.29 5.16
N ILE A 548 -0.68 -13.66 3.98
CA ILE A 548 -0.47 -14.32 2.69
C ILE A 548 0.88 -15.04 2.64
N GLU A 549 1.89 -14.47 3.32
CA GLU A 549 3.22 -15.04 3.45
C GLU A 549 3.21 -16.45 4.07
N ARG A 550 2.16 -16.81 4.83
CA ARG A 550 2.00 -18.14 5.45
C ARG A 550 1.13 -19.11 4.65
N LEU A 551 0.57 -18.64 3.54
CA LEU A 551 -0.45 -19.34 2.75
C LEU A 551 0.00 -19.61 1.29
N LEU A 552 1.29 -19.46 0.99
CA LEU A 552 1.85 -19.66 -0.36
C LEU A 552 1.67 -21.09 -0.91
N TRP A 553 1.43 -22.07 -0.03
CA TRP A 553 1.23 -23.48 -0.36
C TRP A 553 -0.21 -23.82 -0.81
N VAL A 554 -1.17 -22.90 -0.63
CA VAL A 554 -2.60 -23.18 -0.81
C VAL A 554 -2.96 -23.37 -2.29
N GLN A 555 -3.61 -24.50 -2.60
CA GLN A 555 -4.10 -24.86 -3.95
C GLN A 555 -5.62 -24.75 -4.09
N MET A 556 -6.37 -25.04 -3.03
CA MET A 556 -7.83 -24.84 -2.97
C MET A 556 -8.18 -23.96 -1.77
N LEU A 557 -8.93 -22.89 -2.01
CA LEU A 557 -9.28 -21.88 -1.03
C LEU A 557 -10.77 -21.56 -1.07
N ASP A 558 -11.45 -21.76 0.07
CA ASP A 558 -12.84 -21.35 0.26
C ASP A 558 -12.91 -20.07 1.13
N LEU A 559 -13.29 -18.96 0.51
CA LEU A 559 -13.53 -17.65 1.12
C LEU A 559 -15.01 -17.25 1.05
N SER A 560 -15.91 -18.21 0.82
CA SER A 560 -17.34 -17.93 0.69
C SER A 560 -17.95 -17.36 1.96
N HIS A 561 -19.08 -16.66 1.82
CA HIS A 561 -19.85 -16.10 2.94
C HIS A 561 -19.02 -15.18 3.85
N ASN A 562 -18.30 -14.24 3.24
CA ASN A 562 -17.52 -13.22 3.93
C ASN A 562 -17.98 -11.80 3.47
N GLU A 563 -17.21 -10.78 3.81
CA GLU A 563 -17.48 -9.38 3.48
C GLU A 563 -16.42 -8.76 2.55
N LEU A 564 -15.70 -9.59 1.77
CA LEU A 564 -14.60 -9.15 0.92
C LEU A 564 -15.09 -8.21 -0.18
N ARG A 565 -14.39 -7.08 -0.34
CA ARG A 565 -14.60 -6.11 -1.44
C ARG A 565 -13.49 -6.15 -2.49
N SER A 566 -12.38 -6.80 -2.16
CA SER A 566 -11.21 -6.99 -3.01
C SER A 566 -10.52 -8.29 -2.61
N ILE A 567 -9.76 -8.86 -3.54
CA ILE A 567 -8.92 -10.05 -3.32
C ILE A 567 -7.43 -9.73 -3.44
N GLU A 568 -7.07 -8.47 -3.22
CA GLU A 568 -5.66 -8.02 -3.12
C GLU A 568 -4.83 -8.92 -2.20
N GLY A 569 -3.63 -9.27 -2.67
CA GLY A 569 -2.72 -10.19 -2.01
C GLY A 569 -2.83 -11.62 -2.51
N LEU A 570 -3.98 -12.05 -3.04
CA LEU A 570 -4.13 -13.42 -3.56
C LEU A 570 -3.20 -13.70 -4.74
N GLU A 571 -2.72 -12.68 -5.47
CA GLU A 571 -1.73 -12.84 -6.53
C GLU A 571 -0.43 -13.50 -6.06
N ALA A 572 -0.10 -13.51 -4.77
CA ALA A 572 1.07 -14.23 -4.27
C ALA A 572 0.85 -15.77 -4.20
N MET A 573 -0.40 -16.23 -4.17
CA MET A 573 -0.75 -17.65 -4.08
C MET A 573 -0.66 -18.33 -5.46
N GLN A 574 0.55 -18.46 -5.99
CA GLN A 574 0.79 -18.93 -7.36
C GLN A 574 0.42 -20.40 -7.61
N LEU A 575 0.08 -21.15 -6.56
CA LEU A 575 -0.42 -22.53 -6.65
C LEU A 575 -1.94 -22.62 -6.71
N LEU A 576 -2.65 -21.51 -6.53
CA LEU A 576 -4.10 -21.51 -6.40
C LEU A 576 -4.77 -22.00 -7.69
N SER A 577 -5.45 -23.13 -7.59
CA SER A 577 -6.17 -23.81 -8.67
C SER A 577 -7.68 -23.68 -8.50
N CYS A 578 -8.17 -23.65 -7.26
CA CYS A 578 -9.60 -23.57 -6.96
C CYS A 578 -9.88 -22.46 -5.94
N LEU A 579 -10.80 -21.56 -6.27
CA LEU A 579 -11.13 -20.42 -5.44
C LEU A 579 -12.66 -20.21 -5.36
N ASN A 580 -13.20 -20.25 -4.14
CA ASN A 580 -14.58 -19.88 -3.88
C ASN A 580 -14.65 -18.51 -3.18
N LEU A 581 -15.27 -17.54 -3.85
CA LEU A 581 -15.54 -16.18 -3.38
C LEU A 581 -17.04 -15.89 -3.32
N SER A 582 -17.90 -16.91 -3.39
CA SER A 582 -19.33 -16.72 -3.40
C SER A 582 -19.82 -15.99 -2.14
N ASN A 583 -20.93 -15.25 -2.27
CA ASN A 583 -21.55 -14.57 -1.12
C ASN A 583 -20.61 -13.56 -0.42
N ASN A 584 -19.89 -12.74 -1.19
CA ASN A 584 -19.05 -11.64 -0.70
C ASN A 584 -19.64 -10.26 -1.07
N LYS A 585 -18.82 -9.20 -1.11
CA LYS A 585 -19.20 -7.81 -1.41
C LYS A 585 -18.41 -7.22 -2.58
N LEU A 586 -17.99 -8.06 -3.52
CA LEU A 586 -17.26 -7.64 -4.72
C LEU A 586 -18.20 -6.86 -5.65
N SER A 587 -17.90 -5.59 -5.92
CA SER A 587 -18.80 -4.65 -6.63
C SER A 587 -18.48 -4.48 -8.12
N GLY A 588 -17.22 -4.74 -8.52
CA GLY A 588 -16.74 -4.57 -9.89
C GLY A 588 -15.64 -5.56 -10.27
N PHE A 589 -15.38 -5.73 -11.56
CA PHE A 589 -14.32 -6.63 -12.06
C PHE A 589 -12.92 -6.16 -11.67
N THR A 590 -12.74 -4.87 -11.40
CA THR A 590 -11.48 -4.31 -10.89
C THR A 590 -11.06 -4.95 -9.56
N ALA A 591 -12.01 -5.36 -8.72
CA ALA A 591 -11.74 -6.08 -7.47
C ALA A 591 -11.11 -7.46 -7.69
N LEU A 592 -11.25 -8.02 -8.91
CA LEU A 592 -10.70 -9.30 -9.34
C LEU A 592 -9.35 -9.17 -10.08
N GLY A 593 -8.76 -7.97 -10.14
CA GLY A 593 -7.46 -7.69 -10.77
C GLY A 593 -6.36 -8.74 -10.49
N PRO A 594 -6.16 -9.17 -9.22
CA PRO A 594 -5.18 -10.20 -8.86
C PRO A 594 -5.30 -11.52 -9.62
N LEU A 595 -6.50 -11.93 -10.07
CA LEU A 595 -6.69 -13.19 -10.79
C LEU A 595 -5.83 -13.27 -12.05
N ARG A 596 -5.53 -12.14 -12.71
CA ARG A 596 -4.71 -12.08 -13.93
C ARG A 596 -3.33 -12.74 -13.76
N LEU A 597 -2.81 -12.75 -12.53
CA LEU A 597 -1.51 -13.31 -12.18
C LEU A 597 -1.57 -14.79 -11.74
N LEU A 598 -2.77 -15.35 -11.54
CA LEU A 598 -2.99 -16.73 -11.09
C LEU A 598 -3.16 -17.68 -12.28
N LYS A 599 -2.04 -18.08 -12.88
CA LYS A 599 -2.03 -18.89 -14.12
C LYS A 599 -2.52 -20.33 -13.96
N LEU A 600 -2.50 -20.84 -12.72
CA LEU A 600 -2.95 -22.20 -12.41
C LEU A 600 -4.44 -22.28 -12.06
N LEU A 601 -5.16 -21.16 -11.96
CA LEU A 601 -6.57 -21.13 -11.58
C LEU A 601 -7.43 -21.86 -12.63
N LYS A 602 -8.17 -22.89 -12.18
CA LYS A 602 -9.08 -23.72 -12.97
C LYS A 602 -10.54 -23.58 -12.56
N VAL A 603 -10.81 -23.43 -11.26
CA VAL A 603 -12.17 -23.33 -10.72
C VAL A 603 -12.32 -22.01 -9.99
N LEU A 604 -13.34 -21.24 -10.37
CA LEU A 604 -13.66 -19.97 -9.75
C LEU A 604 -15.16 -19.83 -9.50
N ASP A 605 -15.54 -19.61 -8.25
CA ASP A 605 -16.90 -19.24 -7.89
C ASP A 605 -16.91 -17.79 -7.38
N ILE A 606 -17.55 -16.87 -8.13
CA ILE A 606 -17.78 -15.47 -7.74
C ILE A 606 -19.29 -15.17 -7.63
N SER A 607 -20.11 -16.21 -7.50
CA SER A 607 -21.57 -16.09 -7.42
C SER A 607 -22.03 -15.27 -6.21
N CYS A 608 -23.24 -14.73 -6.27
CA CYS A 608 -23.89 -14.01 -5.18
C CYS A 608 -23.04 -12.85 -4.62
N ASN A 609 -22.33 -12.14 -5.50
CA ASN A 609 -21.62 -10.90 -5.20
C ASN A 609 -22.43 -9.69 -5.69
N GLN A 610 -21.81 -8.53 -5.84
CA GLN A 610 -22.44 -7.27 -6.25
C GLN A 610 -21.88 -6.75 -7.59
N ILE A 611 -21.29 -7.62 -8.40
CA ILE A 611 -20.56 -7.22 -9.61
C ILE A 611 -21.57 -6.63 -10.61
N GLY A 612 -21.28 -5.40 -11.04
CA GLY A 612 -22.11 -4.62 -11.98
C GLY A 612 -23.33 -3.94 -11.35
N SER A 613 -23.43 -3.93 -10.01
CA SER A 613 -24.49 -3.19 -9.30
C SER A 613 -24.32 -1.67 -9.38
N HIS A 614 -23.08 -1.20 -9.58
CA HIS A 614 -22.72 0.21 -9.68
C HIS A 614 -21.85 0.44 -10.92
N SER A 615 -22.05 1.58 -11.59
CA SER A 615 -21.26 1.95 -12.79
C SER A 615 -19.82 2.37 -12.47
N ILE A 616 -19.54 2.69 -11.20
CA ILE A 616 -18.23 3.07 -10.69
C ILE A 616 -18.05 2.40 -9.34
N ASP A 617 -16.96 1.67 -9.15
CA ASP A 617 -16.59 1.12 -7.85
C ASP A 617 -16.05 2.24 -6.93
N THR A 618 -16.92 2.81 -6.10
CA THR A 618 -16.54 3.80 -5.09
C THR A 618 -16.08 3.18 -3.77
N THR A 619 -16.00 1.85 -3.69
CA THR A 619 -15.72 1.12 -2.45
C THR A 619 -14.25 0.71 -2.30
N ARG A 620 -13.41 1.06 -3.28
CA ARG A 620 -11.96 0.84 -3.29
C ARG A 620 -11.31 1.50 -2.07
N TYR A 621 -10.34 0.80 -1.46
CA TYR A 621 -9.68 1.19 -0.22
C TYR A 621 -9.13 2.62 -0.26
N LEU A 622 -9.37 3.39 0.81
CA LEU A 622 -8.69 4.67 1.08
C LEU A 622 -7.23 4.48 1.50
N CYS A 623 -6.85 3.28 1.94
CA CYS A 623 -5.49 2.92 2.35
C CYS A 623 -4.96 1.83 1.41
N SER A 624 -3.92 2.16 0.65
CA SER A 624 -3.20 1.27 -0.25
C SER A 624 -2.61 0.06 0.49
N SER A 625 -2.89 -1.16 0.02
CA SER A 625 -2.01 -2.31 0.24
C SER A 625 -0.57 -1.94 -0.20
N PRO A 626 0.51 -2.50 0.39
CA PRO A 626 1.84 -2.41 -0.22
C PRO A 626 1.91 -3.03 -1.64
N LEU A 627 0.86 -3.76 -2.05
CA LEU A 627 0.62 -4.26 -3.42
C LEU A 627 -0.32 -3.35 -4.24
N CYS A 628 -0.63 -2.15 -3.74
CA CYS A 628 -1.70 -1.29 -4.27
C CYS A 628 -1.45 -0.79 -5.68
N HIS A 629 -2.58 -0.51 -6.31
CA HIS A 629 -2.88 -0.27 -7.70
C HIS A 629 -2.95 1.23 -8.05
N THR A 630 -2.08 1.65 -8.96
CA THR A 630 -2.30 2.79 -9.86
C THR A 630 -2.01 2.26 -11.25
N GLU A 631 -3.05 1.78 -11.94
CA GLU A 631 -2.90 1.35 -13.33
C GLU A 631 -2.72 2.60 -14.22
N GLU A 632 -1.54 2.74 -14.82
CA GLU A 632 -1.42 3.33 -16.15
C GLU A 632 -1.64 2.18 -17.14
N MET A 633 -2.80 2.15 -17.80
CA MET A 633 -3.05 1.20 -18.89
C MET A 633 -2.39 1.71 -20.18
N ASP A 634 -1.38 0.98 -20.64
CA ASP A 634 -0.81 1.16 -21.97
C ASP A 634 -1.69 0.41 -23.00
N TRP A 635 -2.49 1.16 -23.76
CA TRP A 635 -3.34 0.62 -24.85
C TRP A 635 -2.53 0.31 -26.12
N GLY A 636 -1.41 -0.40 -25.95
CA GLY A 636 -0.53 -0.79 -27.05
C GLY A 636 -1.01 -2.03 -27.81
N ARG A 637 -1.63 -1.80 -28.97
CA ARG A 637 -1.73 -2.72 -30.14
C ARG A 637 -2.29 -4.13 -29.87
N ASP A 638 -3.61 -4.27 -29.97
CA ASP A 638 -4.17 -5.47 -30.60
C ASP A 638 -5.44 -5.08 -31.39
N GLU A 639 -5.24 -4.67 -32.65
CA GLU A 639 -6.29 -4.20 -33.58
C GLU A 639 -7.18 -5.35 -34.10
N THR A 640 -7.03 -6.58 -33.60
CA THR A 640 -7.69 -7.77 -34.17
C THR A 640 -9.00 -8.19 -33.49
N VAL A 641 -9.34 -7.64 -32.31
CA VAL A 641 -10.58 -8.00 -31.56
C VAL A 641 -11.67 -6.91 -31.63
N THR A 642 -11.39 -5.76 -32.25
CA THR A 642 -12.24 -4.56 -32.22
C THR A 642 -13.54 -4.63 -33.05
N ALA A 643 -13.87 -5.79 -33.62
CA ALA A 643 -15.08 -5.97 -34.43
C ALA A 643 -16.33 -6.44 -33.64
N ASP A 644 -16.18 -6.93 -32.39
CA ASP A 644 -17.32 -7.42 -31.60
C ASP A 644 -17.88 -6.32 -30.68
N VAL A 645 -19.13 -5.92 -30.93
CA VAL A 645 -19.88 -4.86 -30.23
C VAL A 645 -19.95 -5.09 -28.70
N ASN A 646 -19.70 -6.32 -28.25
CA ASN A 646 -19.73 -6.69 -26.84
C ASN A 646 -18.45 -6.32 -26.06
N LEU A 647 -17.28 -6.18 -26.71
CA LEU A 647 -16.04 -5.87 -26.01
C LEU A 647 -16.08 -4.49 -25.34
N ALA A 648 -16.72 -3.51 -25.97
CA ALA A 648 -16.89 -2.17 -25.38
C ALA A 648 -17.69 -2.20 -24.07
N ASN A 649 -18.62 -3.15 -23.92
CA ASN A 649 -19.50 -3.27 -22.75
C ASN A 649 -18.90 -4.13 -21.62
N TYR A 650 -17.99 -5.05 -21.95
CA TYR A 650 -17.41 -6.02 -21.00
C TYR A 650 -15.87 -6.02 -20.99
N TRP A 651 -15.24 -4.87 -21.30
CA TRP A 651 -13.78 -4.76 -21.42
C TRP A 651 -13.06 -5.13 -20.12
N GLU A 652 -13.63 -4.80 -18.95
CA GLU A 652 -13.04 -5.15 -17.66
C GLU A 652 -13.01 -6.68 -17.48
N ALA A 653 -14.12 -7.35 -17.77
CA ALA A 653 -14.19 -8.82 -17.74
C ALA A 653 -13.19 -9.44 -18.73
N PHE A 654 -13.06 -8.88 -19.93
CA PHE A 654 -12.07 -9.32 -20.90
C PHE A 654 -10.64 -9.28 -20.35
N VAL A 655 -10.26 -8.17 -19.72
CA VAL A 655 -8.92 -7.97 -19.16
C VAL A 655 -8.63 -8.98 -18.04
N ILE A 656 -9.63 -9.32 -17.21
CA ILE A 656 -9.49 -10.30 -16.14
C ILE A 656 -9.40 -11.73 -16.69
N PHE A 657 -10.33 -12.13 -17.55
CA PHE A 657 -10.54 -13.55 -17.88
C PHE A 657 -9.76 -14.07 -19.09
N ARG A 658 -9.40 -13.22 -20.07
CA ARG A 658 -8.79 -13.67 -21.36
C ARG A 658 -7.52 -14.50 -21.23
N GLY A 659 -6.79 -14.33 -20.12
CA GLY A 659 -5.51 -14.99 -19.85
C GLY A 659 -5.59 -16.14 -18.84
N LEU A 660 -6.81 -16.53 -18.45
CA LEU A 660 -7.07 -17.62 -17.52
C LEU A 660 -7.47 -18.89 -18.27
N SER A 661 -7.15 -20.04 -17.70
CA SER A 661 -7.52 -21.36 -18.24
C SER A 661 -8.54 -22.04 -17.35
N LEU A 662 -9.61 -21.33 -17.02
CA LEU A 662 -10.70 -21.84 -16.18
C LEU A 662 -11.42 -22.99 -16.88
N THR A 663 -11.75 -24.03 -16.12
CA THR A 663 -12.61 -25.14 -16.52
C THR A 663 -14.01 -25.01 -15.92
N GLN A 664 -14.14 -24.37 -14.75
CA GLN A 664 -15.42 -24.10 -14.08
C GLN A 664 -15.47 -22.64 -13.63
N LEU A 665 -16.59 -21.97 -13.90
CA LEU A 665 -16.86 -20.60 -13.48
C LEU A 665 -18.31 -20.47 -13.02
N ASP A 666 -18.52 -19.94 -11.81
CA ASP A 666 -19.86 -19.62 -11.30
C ASP A 666 -19.95 -18.10 -11.08
N ILE A 667 -20.88 -17.44 -11.77
CA ILE A 667 -21.12 -15.99 -11.70
C ILE A 667 -22.56 -15.63 -11.30
N ALA A 668 -23.44 -16.63 -11.19
CA ALA A 668 -24.85 -16.46 -10.88
C ALA A 668 -25.10 -15.54 -9.67
N GLY A 669 -26.18 -14.78 -9.69
CA GLY A 669 -26.55 -13.89 -8.59
C GLY A 669 -25.83 -12.53 -8.56
N ASN A 670 -24.93 -12.25 -9.52
CA ASN A 670 -24.41 -10.90 -9.75
C ASN A 670 -25.34 -10.09 -10.67
N ALA A 671 -25.35 -8.76 -10.52
CA ALA A 671 -26.18 -7.88 -11.37
C ALA A 671 -25.77 -7.92 -12.84
N VAL A 672 -24.48 -8.14 -13.13
CA VAL A 672 -23.92 -8.24 -14.48
C VAL A 672 -24.14 -9.62 -15.14
N ALA A 673 -24.60 -10.64 -14.41
CA ALA A 673 -24.66 -12.03 -14.86
C ALA A 673 -25.84 -12.32 -15.82
N ASP A 674 -25.95 -11.53 -16.89
CA ASP A 674 -26.91 -11.73 -17.97
C ASP A 674 -26.39 -12.72 -19.04
N GLU A 675 -27.29 -13.19 -19.91
CA GLU A 675 -26.94 -14.13 -20.98
C GLU A 675 -25.91 -13.59 -21.98
N LYS A 676 -25.82 -12.26 -22.14
CA LYS A 676 -24.84 -11.63 -23.02
C LYS A 676 -23.43 -11.75 -22.45
N LEU A 677 -23.25 -11.48 -21.16
CA LEU A 677 -21.98 -11.68 -20.48
C LEU A 677 -21.59 -13.16 -20.47
N LYS A 678 -22.53 -14.07 -20.18
CA LYS A 678 -22.26 -15.52 -20.21
C LYS A 678 -21.74 -15.97 -21.57
N SER A 679 -22.43 -15.59 -22.65
CA SER A 679 -21.98 -15.86 -24.01
C SER A 679 -20.61 -15.24 -24.33
N PHE A 680 -20.35 -14.02 -23.83
CA PHE A 680 -19.05 -13.37 -23.95
C PHE A 680 -17.94 -14.15 -23.24
N LEU A 681 -18.16 -14.59 -22.00
CA LEU A 681 -17.20 -15.35 -21.20
C LEU A 681 -16.83 -16.69 -21.85
N VAL A 682 -17.81 -17.42 -22.38
CA VAL A 682 -17.57 -18.68 -23.12
C VAL A 682 -16.67 -18.46 -24.33
N LYS A 683 -16.79 -17.32 -25.02
CA LYS A 683 -15.91 -17.00 -26.17
C LYS A 683 -14.48 -16.68 -25.76
N ILE A 684 -14.29 -15.99 -24.63
CA ILE A 684 -12.95 -15.50 -24.23
C ILE A 684 -12.20 -16.48 -23.33
N VAL A 685 -12.88 -17.48 -22.76
CA VAL A 685 -12.30 -18.58 -21.97
C VAL A 685 -12.65 -19.92 -22.63
N PRO A 686 -11.96 -20.33 -23.70
CA PRO A 686 -12.31 -21.53 -24.47
C PRO A 686 -12.09 -22.85 -23.72
N THR A 687 -11.37 -22.82 -22.59
CA THR A 687 -11.16 -24.00 -21.73
C THR A 687 -12.34 -24.28 -20.80
N LEU A 688 -13.33 -23.39 -20.75
CA LEU A 688 -14.46 -23.46 -19.83
C LEU A 688 -15.39 -24.62 -20.23
N LYS A 689 -15.64 -25.53 -19.29
CA LYS A 689 -16.53 -26.70 -19.43
C LYS A 689 -17.82 -26.54 -18.64
N TRP A 690 -17.77 -25.85 -17.50
CA TRP A 690 -18.93 -25.60 -16.65
C TRP A 690 -19.12 -24.11 -16.39
N LEU A 691 -20.34 -23.62 -16.58
CA LEU A 691 -20.75 -22.26 -16.27
C LEU A 691 -22.07 -22.26 -15.48
N ASP A 692 -22.06 -21.68 -14.28
CA ASP A 692 -23.22 -21.66 -13.36
C ASP A 692 -23.81 -23.07 -13.13
N GLY A 693 -22.93 -24.06 -12.92
CA GLY A 693 -23.28 -25.48 -12.76
C GLY A 693 -23.77 -26.22 -14.02
N GLY A 694 -23.96 -25.53 -15.14
CA GLY A 694 -24.33 -26.14 -16.43
C GLY A 694 -23.12 -26.57 -17.24
N GLU A 695 -23.17 -27.76 -17.86
CA GLU A 695 -22.15 -28.23 -18.80
C GLU A 695 -22.28 -27.50 -20.15
N LEU A 696 -21.15 -27.01 -20.67
CA LEU A 696 -21.04 -26.34 -21.97
C LEU A 696 -20.69 -27.37 -23.05
N HIS A 697 -21.43 -27.37 -24.15
CA HIS A 697 -21.26 -28.30 -25.28
C HIS A 697 -20.38 -27.74 -26.40
#